data_AF-A0A165H3H8-F1
#
_entry.id   AF-A0A165H3H8-F1
#
_cell.length_a   1.000
_cell.length_b   1.000
_cell.length_c   1.000
_cell.angle_alpha   90.00
_cell.angle_beta   90.00
_cell.angle_gamma   90.00
#
_symmetry.space_group_name_H-M   'P 1'
#
loop_
_entity.id
_entity.type
_entity.pdbx_description
1 polymer ?
#
loop_
_entity_poly.entity_id
_entity_poly.type
_entity_poly.pdbx_seq_one_letter_code
_entity_poly.pdbx_strand_id
1 'polypeptide(L)'
;MSAALNSKADSSPGIADLSLNSLASGFSTPGWGLRKFSGSSQTTSSAPIATPSPPMPIPMGSRRRTDEVIPAARRFGLQNLEEEGEEGNPAYLETPAQEKRWDEVIDTPAPGQTKRTRSAGGKGTNLTLRDQEKHIDSLKKENFNIKLKVHFLEERLAQLAPDQIDAALKQNINLKIEVQQRGMEMKKLKKLVLELERELERLQRGSGSAQARARELEEKLEEREREIRELRRRRAVGPDDGTLRDLEEHNAHLQGELDAARGLLDVCTEELDQLKEAEERRRRGVTNEGQWEQRAAELEEDNENLRLKIDDLEEQVTRRNDEKEDLADMVEALKLENEELRRRREAESIERSESRAQIIEEQEERAAVEDDLNAVRDKLAAAHIELQQKEDDIDMKNREIEELVSEHTRIVETIDDEWRGEMEESRGQVEELKDALQEREQETKDLRIHITDLETELNELHGKFEAALEHIQRESDEKDVEIEAANREIEKLGGQVYALEEENEHLKEQSERTREDEAAERERLEALAAALKEVRQSSVCIRHTQDRPLAQLEEMTENYDARSQEVEEYRSRSEELAQHVENLVEEIQLERSGRERLNTDLRNAEQEHDTALRKEHRAVEAKESALQSALNDLARTQSLLAQRETDLSAVQTALETFEAESKKLGESHTTARFSLQLEVDRLKRDLERLEDELSRARKELEDREGRGHERDAVIDKLHVENRDLASQLASQTQARLNVSEKLDETLANLKTAEAELSTFRSRVAELEQRLAKDQRSLLTAESQYRDQLTERNTLLLTIYQYMDKILGVDKTPKKHGQAETKPFTNFSVFHDNLISRLKSLSDIQLIFEKRVKEAEGRYTEKIGDMRKQLDYRWKQIDRFEASVKTVAEQKATWRKKLSTKEGEVEALKSTNSDLQSQLVSMKKPGQGDSSEVRALTARAMNAERRITNLQNQLLSAEEKLTTMNEKTSVADNKWEVRVREYEARLKKAEEAVKRERQGAKERVYELELQMKSLQRQLDLENRRNQKLNEITEAHGLINNKPTSSPGR
;
A
#
# COMPACT_ATOMS: atom_id res chain seq x y z
N MET A 1 -79.26 -5.74 -27.23
CA MET A 1 -78.20 -6.63 -27.74
C MET A 1 -77.01 -5.74 -28.09
N SER A 2 -76.32 -5.07 -27.15
CA SER A 2 -75.69 -5.52 -25.88
C SER A 2 -74.44 -6.37 -26.12
N ALA A 3 -73.27 -6.14 -25.51
CA ALA A 3 -72.64 -5.00 -24.80
C ALA A 3 -71.11 -5.33 -24.75
N ALA A 4 -70.11 -4.45 -24.86
CA ALA A 4 -69.83 -3.12 -24.28
C ALA A 4 -69.33 -3.14 -22.81
N LEU A 5 -68.01 -2.86 -22.63
CA LEU A 5 -67.29 -2.56 -21.37
C LEU A 5 -67.17 -3.75 -20.36
N ASN A 6 -66.22 -3.80 -19.42
CA ASN A 6 -65.50 -2.71 -18.75
C ASN A 6 -64.06 -3.10 -18.27
N SER A 7 -63.37 -2.17 -17.61
CA SER A 7 -62.00 -2.29 -17.09
C SER A 7 -61.85 -2.98 -15.72
N LYS A 8 -60.61 -3.41 -15.41
CA LYS A 8 -60.01 -3.31 -14.08
C LYS A 8 -58.47 -3.37 -14.17
N ALA A 9 -57.80 -2.74 -13.21
CA ALA A 9 -56.39 -2.91 -12.91
C ALA A 9 -56.25 -3.27 -11.43
N ASP A 10 -55.20 -4.00 -11.06
CA ASP A 10 -54.82 -4.22 -9.66
C ASP A 10 -53.31 -4.50 -9.56
N SER A 11 -52.74 -4.36 -8.36
CA SER A 11 -51.30 -4.17 -8.17
C SER A 11 -50.69 -4.99 -7.03
N SER A 12 -49.53 -5.62 -7.27
CA SER A 12 -48.48 -5.91 -6.26
C SER A 12 -47.22 -6.54 -6.91
N PRO A 13 -46.04 -6.49 -6.26
CA PRO A 13 -44.75 -6.54 -6.97
C PRO A 13 -44.15 -7.95 -7.13
N GLY A 14 -43.30 -8.09 -8.14
CA GLY A 14 -42.32 -9.18 -8.22
C GLY A 14 -41.05 -8.83 -7.46
N ILE A 15 -40.51 -9.79 -6.70
CA ILE A 15 -39.24 -9.68 -5.98
C ILE A 15 -38.09 -9.83 -7.01
N ALA A 16 -37.03 -9.05 -6.85
CA ALA A 16 -35.78 -9.20 -7.59
C ALA A 16 -34.61 -9.24 -6.61
N ASP A 17 -33.71 -10.21 -6.77
CA ASP A 17 -32.58 -10.43 -5.87
C ASP A 17 -31.53 -9.31 -5.96
N LEU A 18 -31.04 -8.87 -4.80
CA LEU A 18 -29.93 -7.93 -4.67
C LEU A 18 -28.63 -8.67 -4.36
N SER A 19 -27.85 -9.01 -5.38
CA SER A 19 -26.48 -9.51 -5.20
C SER A 19 -25.51 -8.36 -4.92
N LEU A 20 -25.36 -7.97 -3.66
CA LEU A 20 -24.31 -7.04 -3.23
C LEU A 20 -22.94 -7.71 -3.30
N ASN A 21 -21.99 -7.11 -4.04
CA ASN A 21 -20.56 -7.29 -3.78
C ASN A 21 -19.66 -6.28 -4.51
N SER A 22 -18.51 -5.96 -3.89
CA SER A 22 -17.33 -5.32 -4.49
C SER A 22 -17.48 -3.90 -5.06
N LEU A 23 -17.60 -2.90 -4.19
CA LEU A 23 -16.95 -1.60 -4.42
C LEU A 23 -15.54 -1.62 -3.80
N ALA A 24 -14.53 -1.23 -4.58
CA ALA A 24 -13.17 -1.02 -4.11
C ALA A 24 -12.70 0.36 -4.59
N SER A 25 -12.72 1.34 -3.70
CA SER A 25 -12.31 2.72 -4.00
C SER A 25 -10.78 2.85 -3.99
N GLY A 26 -10.23 3.55 -4.98
CA GLY A 26 -8.79 3.62 -5.21
C GLY A 26 -8.38 4.88 -5.97
N PHE A 27 -8.58 6.05 -5.37
CA PHE A 27 -8.30 7.34 -6.01
C PHE A 27 -6.81 7.70 -5.90
N SER A 28 -6.14 7.92 -7.03
CA SER A 28 -4.77 8.47 -7.05
C SER A 28 -4.50 9.26 -8.33
N THR A 29 -4.29 10.56 -8.20
CA THR A 29 -4.09 11.50 -9.32
C THR A 29 -2.60 11.77 -9.57
N PRO A 30 -2.17 11.81 -10.84
CA PRO A 30 -0.93 12.45 -11.27
C PRO A 30 -1.23 13.76 -12.03
N GLY A 31 -0.40 14.79 -11.88
CA GLY A 31 -0.59 16.06 -12.61
C GLY A 31 0.72 16.79 -12.95
N TRP A 32 0.68 17.61 -14.01
CA TRP A 32 1.62 18.67 -14.45
C TRP A 32 1.04 19.24 -15.78
N GLY A 33 1.18 20.51 -16.20
CA GLY A 33 1.73 21.71 -15.54
C GLY A 33 1.89 22.92 -16.50
N LEU A 34 2.11 24.12 -15.93
CA LEU A 34 2.55 25.39 -16.57
C LEU A 34 1.65 26.14 -17.60
N ARG A 35 1.11 27.30 -17.19
CA ARG A 35 1.50 28.62 -17.78
C ARG A 35 1.18 29.84 -16.87
N LYS A 36 1.59 31.03 -17.34
CA LYS A 36 1.71 32.34 -16.62
C LYS A 36 0.41 33.18 -16.80
N PHE A 37 0.11 34.31 -16.14
CA PHE A 37 0.92 35.54 -15.89
C PHE A 37 0.17 36.55 -14.96
N SER A 38 0.86 37.36 -14.12
CA SER A 38 0.49 38.66 -13.43
C SER A 38 -0.94 38.87 -12.83
N GLY A 39 -1.17 39.52 -11.68
CA GLY A 39 -0.38 40.30 -10.69
C GLY A 39 -1.31 40.65 -9.49
N SER A 40 -1.04 41.54 -8.52
CA SER A 40 0.03 42.53 -8.31
C SER A 40 0.27 42.77 -6.78
N SER A 41 1.14 43.72 -6.42
CA SER A 41 1.66 43.92 -5.05
C SER A 41 0.71 44.61 -4.06
N GLN A 42 0.87 44.32 -2.75
CA GLN A 42 1.32 45.34 -1.79
C GLN A 42 1.86 44.77 -0.46
N THR A 43 2.69 45.56 0.23
CA THR A 43 3.36 45.24 1.50
C THR A 43 3.28 46.42 2.46
N THR A 44 2.92 46.19 3.72
CA THR A 44 3.22 47.11 4.84
C THR A 44 3.28 46.35 6.17
N SER A 45 3.96 46.95 7.16
CA SER A 45 4.29 46.35 8.45
C SER A 45 4.02 47.29 9.62
N SER A 46 3.49 46.79 10.73
CA SER A 46 3.66 47.40 12.06
C SER A 46 3.32 46.44 13.21
N ALA A 47 3.94 46.69 14.36
CA ALA A 47 3.66 46.12 15.69
C ALA A 47 3.32 47.32 16.64
N PRO A 48 3.25 47.24 18.00
CA PRO A 48 3.39 46.09 18.92
C PRO A 48 2.34 46.08 20.08
N ILE A 49 2.51 45.18 21.07
CA ILE A 49 2.32 45.40 22.54
C ILE A 49 2.70 44.09 23.30
N ALA A 50 2.95 44.13 24.62
CA ALA A 50 3.61 43.05 25.38
C ALA A 50 3.00 42.74 26.77
N THR A 51 3.19 41.49 27.23
CA THR A 51 3.39 40.93 28.60
C THR A 51 2.73 41.57 29.84
N PRO A 52 2.28 40.76 30.83
CA PRO A 52 3.10 40.66 32.06
C PRO A 52 3.07 39.31 32.82
N SER A 53 3.90 39.23 33.87
CA SER A 53 3.92 38.27 35.01
C SER A 53 4.74 38.94 36.15
N PRO A 54 4.92 38.38 37.36
CA PRO A 54 4.08 37.54 38.24
C PRO A 54 3.89 38.24 39.63
N PRO A 55 3.58 37.52 40.74
CA PRO A 55 4.03 37.94 42.07
C PRO A 55 4.72 36.85 42.94
N MET A 56 5.39 37.32 43.99
CA MET A 56 6.18 36.65 45.06
C MET A 56 5.40 36.77 46.43
N PRO A 57 5.85 36.40 47.68
CA PRO A 57 7.26 36.41 48.17
C PRO A 57 7.73 35.58 49.43
N ILE A 58 9.05 35.24 49.48
CA ILE A 58 10.02 35.44 50.62
C ILE A 58 9.83 34.61 51.95
N PRO A 59 10.86 34.33 52.83
CA PRO A 59 12.26 34.83 52.92
C PRO A 59 13.44 33.81 53.03
N MET A 60 14.62 34.29 52.57
CA MET A 60 15.98 34.22 53.19
C MET A 60 16.71 32.88 53.52
N GLY A 61 17.87 32.70 52.90
CA GLY A 61 19.00 31.84 53.31
C GLY A 61 20.25 32.15 52.46
N SER A 62 21.47 32.13 53.00
CA SER A 62 22.66 32.71 52.34
C SER A 62 23.77 31.71 51.94
N ARG A 63 24.53 32.10 50.91
CA ARG A 63 25.82 31.55 50.40
C ARG A 63 26.73 31.03 51.53
N ARG A 64 27.61 30.03 51.33
CA ARG A 64 28.72 30.07 50.33
C ARG A 64 29.54 28.76 50.25
N ARG A 65 30.22 28.55 49.11
CA ARG A 65 31.42 27.71 48.86
C ARG A 65 31.28 26.18 48.75
N THR A 66 32.36 25.59 48.23
CA THR A 66 32.55 24.23 47.72
C THR A 66 33.47 23.42 48.63
N ASP A 67 33.35 22.09 48.63
CA ASP A 67 34.33 21.14 48.06
C ASP A 67 33.80 19.69 48.22
N GLU A 68 34.65 18.66 48.05
CA GLU A 68 34.29 17.29 47.68
C GLU A 68 33.93 16.31 48.85
N VAL A 69 33.73 15.04 48.46
CA VAL A 69 33.82 13.78 49.24
C VAL A 69 32.51 13.16 49.78
N ILE A 70 32.37 11.86 49.48
CA ILE A 70 31.30 10.93 49.90
C ILE A 70 31.75 10.20 51.18
N PRO A 71 30.89 10.08 52.21
CA PRO A 71 30.54 8.74 52.69
C PRO A 71 29.06 8.58 53.11
N ALA A 72 28.62 7.33 53.21
CA ALA A 72 27.32 6.91 53.75
C ALA A 72 27.48 6.25 55.14
N ALA A 73 26.38 5.74 55.72
CA ALA A 73 26.25 5.06 57.02
C ALA A 73 26.04 5.99 58.25
N ARG A 74 25.29 5.62 59.31
CA ARG A 74 24.44 4.42 59.56
C ARG A 74 23.36 4.64 60.63
N ARG A 75 22.50 3.62 60.79
CA ARG A 75 21.45 3.39 61.82
C ARG A 75 21.85 3.67 63.28
N PHE A 76 20.84 3.95 64.11
CA PHE A 76 20.60 3.24 65.40
C PHE A 76 19.53 2.16 65.16
N GLY A 77 19.48 1.00 65.81
CA GLY A 77 20.41 0.29 66.71
C GLY A 77 20.24 -1.23 66.46
N LEU A 78 20.16 -2.17 67.41
CA LEU A 78 20.67 -2.38 68.80
C LEU A 78 20.26 -3.84 69.17
N GLN A 79 20.88 -4.62 70.07
CA GLN A 79 22.11 -4.45 70.85
C GLN A 79 22.97 -5.76 70.78
N ASN A 80 23.22 -6.46 71.90
CA ASN A 80 24.19 -7.57 72.01
C ASN A 80 23.63 -8.76 72.81
N LEU A 81 24.25 -9.94 72.68
CA LEU A 81 25.14 -10.47 73.73
C LEU A 81 26.18 -11.45 73.11
N GLU A 82 27.22 -11.81 73.86
CA GLU A 82 28.45 -12.49 73.40
C GLU A 82 28.70 -13.78 74.21
N GLU A 83 29.34 -14.80 73.61
CA GLU A 83 30.58 -15.48 74.10
C GLU A 83 30.96 -16.72 73.23
N GLU A 84 32.03 -17.43 73.59
CA GLU A 84 32.86 -18.31 72.74
C GLU A 84 32.54 -19.82 72.85
N GLY A 85 33.11 -20.68 71.97
CA GLY A 85 33.21 -22.14 72.24
C GLY A 85 33.26 -23.12 71.05
N GLU A 86 34.47 -23.57 70.71
CA GLU A 86 34.96 -24.86 70.12
C GLU A 86 34.12 -25.79 69.17
N GLU A 87 34.85 -26.27 68.14
CA GLU A 87 34.84 -27.54 67.37
C GLU A 87 33.53 -28.34 67.06
N GLY A 88 33.33 -28.66 65.75
CA GLY A 88 32.26 -29.59 65.32
C GLY A 88 32.06 -29.79 63.79
N ASN A 89 33.10 -30.09 63.02
CA ASN A 89 32.99 -30.47 61.59
C ASN A 89 32.55 -31.96 61.44
N PRO A 90 32.10 -32.50 60.27
CA PRO A 90 32.18 -31.94 58.91
C PRO A 90 30.94 -32.09 57.99
N ALA A 91 30.92 -31.35 56.86
CA ALA A 91 30.66 -31.90 55.50
C ALA A 91 30.77 -30.85 54.37
N TYR A 92 31.85 -30.93 53.58
CA TYR A 92 31.97 -30.70 52.12
C TYR A 92 30.75 -30.11 51.36
N LEU A 93 30.89 -29.05 50.54
CA LEU A 93 31.80 -28.99 49.38
C LEU A 93 32.13 -27.53 48.95
N GLU A 94 33.42 -27.24 48.69
CA GLU A 94 33.86 -26.02 48.00
C GLU A 94 34.58 -26.34 46.68
N THR A 95 34.38 -25.49 45.67
CA THR A 95 35.17 -25.44 44.42
C THR A 95 36.20 -24.31 44.46
N PRO A 96 37.43 -24.52 43.95
CA PRO A 96 38.30 -23.40 43.61
C PRO A 96 38.80 -23.35 42.14
N ALA A 97 38.73 -22.14 41.59
CA ALA A 97 39.74 -21.49 40.73
C ALA A 97 40.04 -21.96 39.28
N GLN A 98 39.40 -21.24 38.34
CA GLN A 98 40.05 -20.29 37.41
C GLN A 98 40.75 -20.76 36.09
N GLU A 99 40.56 -19.90 35.06
CA GLU A 99 41.37 -19.67 33.83
C GLU A 99 41.17 -20.48 32.53
N LYS A 100 40.97 -19.68 31.45
CA LYS A 100 41.44 -19.82 30.04
C LYS A 100 40.78 -20.80 29.04
N ARG A 101 40.37 -20.16 27.92
CA ARG A 101 40.46 -20.57 26.49
C ARG A 101 39.47 -21.56 25.87
N TRP A 102 38.85 -21.08 24.78
CA TRP A 102 38.49 -21.73 23.49
C TRP A 102 37.77 -23.09 23.49
N ASP A 103 36.64 -23.10 22.76
CA ASP A 103 36.16 -24.18 21.88
C ASP A 103 35.74 -25.52 22.55
N GLU A 104 34.81 -26.31 22.01
CA GLU A 104 34.03 -26.25 20.75
C GLU A 104 32.74 -27.11 20.92
N VAL A 105 31.71 -26.90 20.08
CA VAL A 105 30.74 -27.95 19.62
C VAL A 105 29.82 -28.57 20.72
N ILE A 106 28.53 -28.91 20.52
CA ILE A 106 27.71 -29.25 19.34
C ILE A 106 26.39 -28.45 19.39
N ASP A 107 25.85 -27.99 18.26
CA ASP A 107 24.42 -28.19 17.99
C ASP A 107 24.06 -28.16 16.48
N THR A 108 23.09 -28.99 16.08
CA THR A 108 22.59 -29.15 14.68
C THR A 108 21.27 -29.94 14.68
N PRO A 109 20.44 -29.93 13.61
CA PRO A 109 20.48 -29.12 12.38
C PRO A 109 19.12 -28.49 11.94
N ALA A 110 19.16 -27.46 11.11
CA ALA A 110 18.07 -27.13 10.16
C ALA A 110 18.63 -26.40 8.91
N PRO A 111 18.07 -26.57 7.68
CA PRO A 111 18.86 -26.33 6.47
C PRO A 111 18.45 -25.12 5.60
N GLY A 112 19.48 -24.46 5.04
CA GLY A 112 19.56 -24.30 3.58
C GLY A 112 18.95 -23.07 2.91
N GLN A 113 19.76 -22.01 2.78
CA GLN A 113 19.92 -21.34 1.47
C GLN A 113 21.41 -21.13 1.14
N THR A 114 21.73 -21.14 -0.15
CA THR A 114 23.10 -21.33 -0.66
C THR A 114 23.71 -20.07 -1.27
N LYS A 115 24.89 -19.71 -0.74
CA LYS A 115 26.05 -19.08 -1.42
C LYS A 115 25.79 -18.19 -2.65
N ARG A 116 26.21 -16.92 -2.56
CA ARG A 116 27.01 -16.30 -3.63
C ARG A 116 28.36 -15.79 -3.13
N THR A 117 29.39 -16.48 -3.60
CA THR A 117 30.77 -16.02 -3.90
C THR A 117 31.33 -14.78 -3.19
N ARG A 118 32.37 -14.98 -2.37
CA ARG A 118 33.36 -13.94 -2.04
C ARG A 118 34.13 -13.51 -3.29
N SER A 119 34.35 -12.21 -3.47
CA SER A 119 35.52 -11.64 -4.16
C SER A 119 36.48 -11.02 -3.13
N ALA A 120 37.76 -10.85 -3.46
CA ALA A 120 38.80 -10.58 -2.47
C ALA A 120 39.38 -9.16 -2.50
N GLY A 121 39.68 -8.62 -1.31
CA GLY A 121 40.89 -7.83 -1.05
C GLY A 121 41.04 -6.46 -1.72
N GLY A 122 40.25 -5.46 -1.31
CA GLY A 122 40.57 -4.04 -1.47
C GLY A 122 41.19 -3.46 -0.19
N LYS A 123 42.32 -2.74 -0.28
CA LYS A 123 43.00 -2.17 0.89
C LYS A 123 42.24 -0.97 1.47
N GLY A 124 41.69 -1.11 2.68
CA GLY A 124 41.24 0.02 3.48
C GLY A 124 42.44 0.82 4.00
N THR A 125 42.54 2.09 3.64
CA THR A 125 43.51 3.02 4.25
C THR A 125 43.14 3.31 5.70
N ASN A 126 44.11 3.25 6.61
CA ASN A 126 43.90 3.63 8.01
C ASN A 126 43.51 5.11 8.11
N LEU A 127 42.21 5.36 8.28
CA LEU A 127 41.62 6.67 8.50
C LEU A 127 42.26 7.29 9.76
N THR A 128 42.76 8.52 9.70
CA THR A 128 43.44 9.13 10.87
C THR A 128 42.46 9.33 12.01
N LEU A 129 42.91 9.41 13.28
CA LEU A 129 42.01 9.68 14.42
C LEU A 129 41.12 10.91 14.19
N ARG A 130 41.64 11.94 13.52
CA ARG A 130 40.92 13.18 13.22
C ARG A 130 39.87 13.04 12.10
N ASP A 131 40.09 12.09 11.19
CA ASP A 131 39.13 11.74 10.15
C ASP A 131 38.12 10.68 10.64
N GLN A 132 38.51 9.85 11.61
CA GLN A 132 37.59 9.02 12.40
C GLN A 132 36.66 9.90 13.25
N GLU A 133 37.18 10.93 13.93
CA GLU A 133 36.34 11.94 14.62
C GLU A 133 35.36 12.62 13.66
N LYS A 134 35.81 13.07 12.47
CA LYS A 134 34.90 13.61 11.45
C LYS A 134 33.86 12.59 10.97
N HIS A 135 34.24 11.32 10.82
CA HIS A 135 33.29 10.28 10.41
C HIS A 135 32.28 10.00 11.52
N ILE A 136 32.72 9.95 12.78
CA ILE A 136 31.87 9.88 13.97
C ILE A 136 30.93 11.09 14.06
N ASP A 137 31.39 12.30 13.74
CA ASP A 137 30.55 13.50 13.72
C ASP A 137 29.60 13.57 12.51
N SER A 138 29.98 12.96 11.37
CA SER A 138 29.05 12.71 10.26
C SER A 138 27.97 11.72 10.69
N LEU A 139 28.36 10.58 11.27
CA LEU A 139 27.45 9.57 11.82
C LEU A 139 26.56 10.12 12.94
N LYS A 140 27.04 11.04 13.78
CA LYS A 140 26.19 11.77 14.77
C LYS A 140 25.15 12.66 14.08
N LYS A 141 25.54 13.39 13.02
CA LYS A 141 24.63 14.25 12.24
C LYS A 141 23.62 13.42 11.44
N GLU A 142 24.05 12.30 10.89
CA GLU A 142 23.20 11.33 10.21
C GLU A 142 22.25 10.67 11.22
N ASN A 143 22.72 10.27 12.40
CA ASN A 143 21.88 9.73 13.49
C ASN A 143 20.88 10.78 14.02
N PHE A 144 21.27 12.06 14.08
CA PHE A 144 20.39 13.17 14.45
C PHE A 144 19.34 13.46 13.36
N ASN A 145 19.73 13.46 12.08
CA ASN A 145 18.81 13.59 10.95
C ASN A 145 17.87 12.37 10.83
N ILE A 146 18.34 11.17 11.15
CA ILE A 146 17.52 9.96 11.25
C ILE A 146 16.54 10.09 12.42
N LYS A 147 16.97 10.59 13.59
CA LYS A 147 16.06 10.86 14.72
C LYS A 147 15.02 11.93 14.41
N LEU A 148 15.39 13.01 13.73
CA LEU A 148 14.43 14.00 13.22
C LEU A 148 13.47 13.37 12.20
N LYS A 149 13.96 12.50 11.31
CA LYS A 149 13.10 11.83 10.32
C LYS A 149 12.21 10.77 10.95
N VAL A 150 12.66 10.10 12.01
CA VAL A 150 11.84 9.20 12.84
C VAL A 150 10.78 10.03 13.57
N HIS A 151 11.13 11.12 14.25
CA HIS A 151 10.17 12.03 14.87
C HIS A 151 9.13 12.55 13.87
N PHE A 152 9.52 13.02 12.69
CA PHE A 152 8.59 13.47 11.66
C PHE A 152 7.80 12.34 10.99
N LEU A 153 8.20 11.07 11.13
CA LEU A 153 7.42 9.90 10.71
C LEU A 153 6.48 9.43 11.81
N GLU A 154 6.87 9.54 13.09
CA GLU A 154 6.04 9.29 14.27
C GLU A 154 4.93 10.35 14.38
N GLU A 155 5.29 11.64 14.23
CA GLU A 155 4.37 12.78 14.17
C GLU A 155 3.42 12.68 12.96
N ARG A 156 3.92 12.21 11.81
CA ARG A 156 3.09 11.97 10.63
C ARG A 156 2.23 10.70 10.75
N LEU A 157 2.66 9.68 11.49
CA LEU A 157 1.82 8.53 11.86
C LEU A 157 0.70 8.99 12.81
N ALA A 158 1.01 9.82 13.80
CA ALA A 158 0.03 10.42 14.69
C ALA A 158 -0.99 11.31 13.97
N GLN A 159 -0.60 11.96 12.86
CA GLN A 159 -1.49 12.77 12.02
C GLN A 159 -2.27 11.95 10.97
N LEU A 160 -1.75 10.80 10.51
CA LEU A 160 -2.39 9.98 9.46
C LEU A 160 -3.20 8.80 10.00
N ALA A 161 -2.97 8.38 11.24
CA ALA A 161 -3.65 7.23 11.85
C ALA A 161 -3.96 7.44 13.35
N PRO A 162 -4.58 8.58 13.75
CA PRO A 162 -4.99 8.79 15.14
C PRO A 162 -5.87 7.64 15.63
N ASP A 163 -6.81 7.17 14.80
CA ASP A 163 -7.75 6.09 15.16
C ASP A 163 -7.05 4.75 15.39
N GLN A 164 -5.92 4.48 14.73
CA GLN A 164 -5.13 3.26 14.96
C GLN A 164 -4.31 3.36 16.25
N ILE A 165 -3.84 4.55 16.61
CA ILE A 165 -3.14 4.79 17.88
C ILE A 165 -4.14 4.76 19.03
N ASP A 166 -5.32 5.37 18.88
CA ASP A 166 -6.40 5.31 19.86
C ASP A 166 -7.02 3.91 19.95
N ALA A 167 -7.09 3.13 18.86
CA ALA A 167 -7.44 1.71 18.92
C ALA A 167 -6.37 0.90 19.66
N ALA A 168 -5.08 1.14 19.42
CA ALA A 168 -3.98 0.49 20.15
C ALA A 168 -3.94 0.89 21.63
N LEU A 169 -4.30 2.14 21.97
CA LEU A 169 -4.44 2.61 23.35
C LEU A 169 -5.69 2.02 24.02
N LYS A 170 -6.84 1.97 23.33
CA LYS A 170 -8.06 1.26 23.79
C LYS A 170 -7.78 -0.22 24.01
N GLN A 171 -7.08 -0.90 23.11
CA GLN A 171 -6.63 -2.28 23.30
C GLN A 171 -5.67 -2.42 24.48
N ASN A 172 -4.70 -1.52 24.67
CA ASN A 172 -3.82 -1.55 25.85
C ASN A 172 -4.57 -1.28 27.16
N ILE A 173 -5.61 -0.43 27.15
CA ILE A 173 -6.48 -0.18 28.30
C ILE A 173 -7.32 -1.43 28.58
N ASN A 174 -7.95 -2.04 27.57
CA ASN A 174 -8.73 -3.26 27.71
C ASN A 174 -7.87 -4.44 28.19
N LEU A 175 -6.71 -4.69 27.58
CA LEU A 175 -5.75 -5.70 28.04
C LEU A 175 -5.28 -5.45 29.49
N LYS A 176 -5.18 -4.18 29.91
CA LYS A 176 -4.82 -3.82 31.29
C LYS A 176 -5.99 -3.99 32.27
N ILE A 177 -7.22 -3.79 31.83
CA ILE A 177 -8.45 -4.12 32.56
C ILE A 177 -8.57 -5.65 32.68
N GLU A 178 -8.40 -6.40 31.60
CA GLU A 178 -8.38 -7.87 31.60
C GLU A 178 -7.28 -8.42 32.51
N VAL A 179 -6.05 -7.92 32.43
CA VAL A 179 -4.96 -8.33 33.33
C VAL A 179 -5.28 -8.00 34.80
N GLN A 180 -6.02 -6.91 35.08
CA GLN A 180 -6.55 -6.67 36.43
C GLN A 180 -7.70 -7.61 36.80
N GLN A 181 -8.66 -7.87 35.91
CA GLN A 181 -9.78 -8.78 36.14
C GLN A 181 -9.29 -10.22 36.35
N ARG A 182 -8.47 -10.76 35.44
CA ARG A 182 -7.74 -12.03 35.62
C ARG A 182 -6.89 -12.02 36.88
N GLY A 183 -6.27 -10.88 37.24
CA GLY A 183 -5.55 -10.70 38.51
C GLY A 183 -6.44 -10.73 39.75
N MET A 184 -7.71 -10.31 39.65
CA MET A 184 -8.71 -10.40 40.72
C MET A 184 -9.37 -11.78 40.77
N GLU A 185 -9.67 -12.38 39.63
CA GLU A 185 -10.13 -13.78 39.49
C GLU A 185 -9.09 -14.73 40.08
N MET A 186 -7.82 -14.61 39.71
CA MET A 186 -6.74 -15.42 40.30
C MET A 186 -6.58 -15.18 41.81
N LYS A 187 -6.95 -14.01 42.35
CA LYS A 187 -7.01 -13.78 43.80
C LYS A 187 -8.26 -14.42 44.43
N LYS A 188 -9.43 -14.33 43.80
CA LYS A 188 -10.68 -15.00 44.22
C LYS A 188 -10.50 -16.52 44.22
N LEU A 189 -9.98 -17.09 43.14
CA LEU A 189 -9.68 -18.51 42.98
C LEU A 189 -8.61 -18.97 43.98
N LYS A 190 -7.52 -18.22 44.19
CA LYS A 190 -6.55 -18.56 45.25
C LYS A 190 -7.16 -18.48 46.66
N LYS A 191 -8.07 -17.53 46.93
CA LYS A 191 -8.78 -17.46 48.20
C LYS A 191 -9.72 -18.66 48.38
N LEU A 192 -10.48 -19.02 47.34
CA LEU A 192 -11.37 -20.18 47.32
C LEU A 192 -10.59 -21.49 47.49
N VAL A 193 -9.46 -21.67 46.80
CA VAL A 193 -8.56 -22.82 46.96
C VAL A 193 -8.03 -22.87 48.39
N LEU A 194 -7.54 -21.75 48.95
CA LEU A 194 -7.09 -21.67 50.36
C LEU A 194 -8.24 -21.85 51.38
N GLU A 195 -9.50 -21.72 50.98
CA GLU A 195 -10.66 -21.99 51.83
C GLU A 195 -11.04 -23.48 51.75
N LEU A 196 -11.09 -24.05 50.55
CA LEU A 196 -11.25 -25.50 50.30
C LEU A 196 -10.10 -26.33 50.88
N GLU A 197 -8.86 -25.85 50.85
CA GLU A 197 -7.70 -26.49 51.49
C GLU A 197 -7.85 -26.50 53.03
N ARG A 198 -8.40 -25.44 53.63
CA ARG A 198 -8.68 -25.38 55.08
C ARG A 198 -9.91 -26.21 55.47
N GLU A 199 -10.88 -26.35 54.58
CA GLU A 199 -12.02 -27.25 54.77
C GLU A 199 -11.60 -28.72 54.63
N LEU A 200 -10.71 -29.04 53.68
CA LEU A 200 -10.04 -30.33 53.60
C LEU A 200 -9.19 -30.61 54.85
N GLU A 201 -8.35 -29.66 55.32
CA GLU A 201 -7.63 -29.81 56.60
C GLU A 201 -8.59 -30.02 57.78
N ARG A 202 -9.75 -29.34 57.81
CA ARG A 202 -10.78 -29.51 58.86
C ARG A 202 -11.42 -30.89 58.80
N LEU A 203 -11.81 -31.37 57.63
CA LEU A 203 -12.38 -32.71 57.43
C LEU A 203 -11.36 -33.80 57.78
N GLN A 204 -10.11 -33.63 57.35
CA GLN A 204 -9.00 -34.54 57.60
C GLN A 204 -8.59 -34.56 59.08
N ARG A 205 -8.64 -33.41 59.78
CA ARG A 205 -8.52 -33.35 61.26
C ARG A 205 -9.74 -33.95 61.97
N GLY A 206 -10.94 -33.79 61.43
CA GLY A 206 -12.17 -34.39 61.95
C GLY A 206 -12.10 -35.91 62.02
N SER A 207 -11.59 -36.54 60.96
CA SER A 207 -11.30 -37.98 60.90
C SER A 207 -10.37 -38.44 62.03
N GLY A 208 -9.36 -37.63 62.38
CA GLY A 208 -8.45 -37.91 63.50
C GLY A 208 -9.14 -38.03 64.87
N SER A 209 -10.24 -37.29 65.09
CA SER A 209 -11.03 -37.38 66.33
C SER A 209 -11.81 -38.70 66.42
N ALA A 210 -12.37 -39.15 65.28
CA ALA A 210 -13.01 -40.47 65.19
C ALA A 210 -11.98 -41.60 65.42
N GLN A 211 -10.80 -41.53 64.80
CA GLN A 211 -9.74 -42.53 64.97
C GLN A 211 -9.17 -42.55 66.40
N ALA A 212 -9.08 -41.40 67.07
CA ALA A 212 -8.66 -41.31 68.47
C ALA A 212 -9.70 -41.92 69.41
N ARG A 213 -10.99 -41.58 69.25
CA ARG A 213 -12.09 -42.18 70.03
C ARG A 213 -12.25 -43.67 69.73
N ALA A 214 -12.06 -44.11 68.49
CA ALA A 214 -12.06 -45.52 68.13
C ALA A 214 -10.96 -46.26 68.89
N ARG A 215 -9.72 -45.75 68.91
CA ARG A 215 -8.63 -46.34 69.71
C ARG A 215 -8.88 -46.30 71.22
N GLU A 216 -9.45 -45.22 71.74
CA GLU A 216 -9.80 -45.12 73.17
C GLU A 216 -10.93 -46.09 73.56
N LEU A 217 -11.83 -46.40 72.61
CA LEU A 217 -12.88 -47.41 72.76
C LEU A 217 -12.37 -48.84 72.52
N GLU A 218 -11.41 -49.05 71.61
CA GLU A 218 -10.67 -50.32 71.43
C GLU A 218 -9.83 -50.63 72.66
N GLU A 219 -9.14 -49.65 73.24
CA GLU A 219 -8.34 -49.81 74.46
C GLU A 219 -9.25 -50.14 75.66
N LYS A 220 -10.42 -49.48 75.78
CA LYS A 220 -11.43 -49.81 76.79
C LYS A 220 -12.15 -51.14 76.51
N LEU A 221 -12.29 -51.55 75.24
CA LEU A 221 -12.78 -52.89 74.86
C LEU A 221 -11.75 -53.96 75.20
N GLU A 222 -10.47 -53.73 74.93
CA GLU A 222 -9.40 -54.63 75.35
C GLU A 222 -9.27 -54.67 76.88
N GLU A 223 -9.40 -53.55 77.60
CA GLU A 223 -9.49 -53.56 79.05
C GLU A 223 -10.70 -54.38 79.52
N ARG A 224 -11.88 -54.17 78.94
CA ARG A 224 -13.08 -54.97 79.22
C ARG A 224 -12.93 -56.43 78.82
N GLU A 225 -12.15 -56.77 77.79
CA GLU A 225 -11.86 -58.15 77.40
C GLU A 225 -10.79 -58.79 78.29
N ARG A 226 -9.79 -58.03 78.75
CA ARG A 226 -8.80 -58.45 79.75
C ARG A 226 -9.54 -58.71 81.07
N GLU A 227 -10.43 -57.80 81.47
CA GLU A 227 -11.35 -57.92 82.61
C GLU A 227 -12.31 -59.10 82.43
N ILE A 228 -12.88 -59.35 81.25
CA ILE A 228 -13.70 -60.54 80.96
C ILE A 228 -12.85 -61.82 80.97
N ARG A 229 -11.61 -61.80 80.48
CA ARG A 229 -10.67 -62.94 80.56
C ARG A 229 -10.27 -63.21 82.01
N GLU A 230 -10.12 -62.17 82.82
CA GLU A 230 -9.80 -62.28 84.24
C GLU A 230 -11.02 -62.70 85.08
N LEU A 231 -12.21 -62.17 84.80
CA LEU A 231 -13.48 -62.65 85.35
C LEU A 231 -13.77 -64.09 84.93
N ARG A 232 -13.42 -64.51 83.71
CA ARG A 232 -13.48 -65.93 83.29
C ARG A 232 -12.45 -66.81 84.02
N ARG A 233 -11.28 -66.27 84.41
CA ARG A 233 -10.35 -66.96 85.33
C ARG A 233 -10.89 -67.01 86.75
N ARG A 234 -11.49 -65.94 87.27
CA ARG A 234 -12.13 -65.90 88.60
C ARG A 234 -13.36 -66.81 88.67
N ARG A 235 -14.12 -66.96 87.58
CA ARG A 235 -15.25 -67.92 87.43
C ARG A 235 -14.83 -69.39 87.29
N ALA A 236 -13.53 -69.70 87.30
CA ALA A 236 -13.02 -71.06 87.43
C ALA A 236 -12.81 -71.49 88.91
N VAL A 237 -13.12 -70.59 89.85
CA VAL A 237 -13.27 -70.86 91.29
C VAL A 237 -14.73 -70.56 91.67
N GLY A 238 -15.24 -71.23 92.71
CA GLY A 238 -16.62 -71.06 93.17
C GLY A 238 -16.91 -69.66 93.77
N PRO A 239 -18.20 -69.28 93.87
CA PRO A 239 -18.59 -68.01 94.47
C PRO A 239 -18.64 -68.09 96.00
N ASP A 240 -17.83 -67.29 96.68
CA ASP A 240 -18.00 -66.94 98.11
C ASP A 240 -18.49 -65.48 98.20
N ASP A 241 -19.60 -65.17 98.87
CA ASP A 241 -19.88 -65.29 100.33
C ASP A 241 -19.35 -64.10 101.19
N GLY A 242 -19.08 -62.96 100.55
CA GLY A 242 -18.91 -61.66 101.25
C GLY A 242 -20.22 -60.93 101.50
N THR A 243 -20.73 -60.21 100.48
CA THR A 243 -21.77 -59.17 100.65
C THR A 243 -23.20 -59.67 100.88
N LEU A 244 -23.43 -60.97 100.94
CA LEU A 244 -24.73 -61.57 101.27
C LEU A 244 -24.76 -61.94 102.76
N ARG A 245 -23.64 -62.50 103.24
CA ARG A 245 -23.37 -62.84 104.63
C ARG A 245 -23.47 -61.66 105.58
N ASP A 246 -22.92 -60.50 105.21
CA ASP A 246 -23.02 -59.25 106.01
C ASP A 246 -24.49 -58.84 106.27
N LEU A 247 -25.41 -59.14 105.35
CA LEU A 247 -26.84 -58.81 105.45
C LEU A 247 -27.64 -59.89 106.18
N GLU A 248 -27.20 -61.15 106.14
CA GLU A 248 -27.79 -62.25 106.90
C GLU A 248 -27.36 -62.21 108.37
N GLU A 249 -26.09 -61.92 108.67
CA GLU A 249 -25.58 -61.76 110.05
C GLU A 249 -26.24 -60.57 110.77
N HIS A 250 -26.54 -59.46 110.07
CA HIS A 250 -27.30 -58.33 110.64
C HIS A 250 -28.79 -58.67 110.89
N ASN A 251 -29.42 -59.53 110.08
CA ASN A 251 -30.78 -59.99 110.34
C ASN A 251 -30.83 -61.00 111.50
N ALA A 252 -29.84 -61.89 111.61
CA ALA A 252 -29.72 -62.83 112.72
C ALA A 252 -29.54 -62.11 114.08
N HIS A 253 -28.79 -61.01 114.12
CA HIS A 253 -28.62 -60.20 115.32
C HIS A 253 -29.96 -59.66 115.85
N LEU A 254 -30.78 -59.07 114.96
CA LEU A 254 -32.09 -58.50 115.32
C LEU A 254 -33.12 -59.57 115.74
N GLN A 255 -32.97 -60.81 115.30
CA GLN A 255 -33.78 -61.94 115.79
C GLN A 255 -33.31 -62.42 117.17
N GLY A 256 -32.00 -62.47 117.41
CA GLY A 256 -31.43 -62.84 118.72
C GLY A 256 -31.82 -61.90 119.86
N GLU A 257 -31.88 -60.59 119.59
CA GLU A 257 -32.37 -59.59 120.58
C GLU A 257 -33.85 -59.79 120.93
N LEU A 258 -34.67 -60.25 119.97
CA LEU A 258 -36.11 -60.47 120.15
C LEU A 258 -36.42 -61.70 121.00
N ASP A 259 -35.63 -62.78 120.88
CA ASP A 259 -35.78 -63.97 121.72
C ASP A 259 -35.11 -63.81 123.09
N ALA A 260 -34.03 -63.01 123.21
CA ALA A 260 -33.48 -62.62 124.51
C ALA A 260 -34.50 -61.82 125.36
N ALA A 261 -35.32 -60.96 124.73
CA ALA A 261 -36.40 -60.24 125.40
C ALA A 261 -37.54 -61.16 125.89
N ARG A 262 -37.74 -62.34 125.27
CA ARG A 262 -38.74 -63.33 125.70
C ARG A 262 -38.27 -64.13 126.91
N GLY A 263 -37.03 -64.62 126.91
CA GLY A 263 -36.48 -65.40 128.03
C GLY A 263 -36.44 -64.65 129.37
N LEU A 264 -36.42 -63.32 129.36
CA LEU A 264 -36.51 -62.50 130.57
C LEU A 264 -37.93 -62.38 131.15
N LEU A 265 -38.98 -62.63 130.36
CA LEU A 265 -40.37 -62.60 130.85
C LEU A 265 -40.73 -63.91 131.56
N ASP A 266 -40.32 -65.06 131.03
CA ASP A 266 -40.64 -66.37 131.61
C ASP A 266 -40.06 -66.51 133.03
N VAL A 267 -38.80 -66.13 133.24
CA VAL A 267 -38.14 -66.14 134.56
C VAL A 267 -38.87 -65.27 135.59
N CYS A 268 -39.39 -64.11 135.19
CA CYS A 268 -40.19 -63.26 136.09
C CYS A 268 -41.53 -63.89 136.50
N THR A 269 -42.05 -64.86 135.75
CA THR A 269 -43.28 -65.59 136.15
C THR A 269 -42.99 -66.71 137.15
N GLU A 270 -41.85 -67.40 137.04
CA GLU A 270 -41.48 -68.50 137.96
C GLU A 270 -41.15 -68.02 139.39
N GLU A 271 -40.67 -66.79 139.56
CA GLU A 271 -40.43 -66.20 140.89
C GLU A 271 -41.73 -65.80 141.62
N LEU A 272 -42.79 -65.43 140.88
CA LEU A 272 -44.06 -64.96 141.45
C LEU A 272 -44.91 -66.07 142.08
N ASP A 273 -44.75 -67.32 141.66
CA ASP A 273 -45.46 -68.46 142.26
C ASP A 273 -44.72 -69.05 143.47
N GLN A 274 -43.38 -68.97 143.50
CA GLN A 274 -42.56 -69.39 144.66
C GLN A 274 -42.85 -68.56 145.93
N LEU A 275 -43.25 -67.29 145.77
CA LEU A 275 -43.59 -66.43 146.91
C LEU A 275 -44.95 -66.75 147.55
N LYS A 276 -45.87 -67.41 146.83
CA LYS A 276 -47.24 -67.69 147.33
C LYS A 276 -47.29 -68.89 148.28
N GLU A 277 -46.39 -69.87 148.12
CA GLU A 277 -46.30 -71.03 149.04
C GLU A 277 -45.72 -70.69 150.43
N ALA A 278 -45.19 -69.48 150.65
CA ALA A 278 -44.50 -69.15 151.90
C ALA A 278 -45.45 -68.79 153.07
N GLU A 279 -46.64 -68.26 152.80
CA GLU A 279 -47.42 -67.50 153.79
C GLU A 279 -48.36 -68.37 154.66
N GLU A 280 -48.85 -69.51 154.17
CA GLU A 280 -49.89 -70.30 154.84
C GLU A 280 -49.48 -71.04 156.14
N ARG A 281 -48.22 -70.93 156.61
CA ARG A 281 -47.67 -71.85 157.65
C ARG A 281 -47.49 -71.30 159.08
N ARG A 282 -48.07 -70.15 159.44
CA ARG A 282 -48.20 -69.68 160.85
C ARG A 282 -49.59 -69.08 161.14
N ARG A 283 -50.57 -69.80 161.73
CA ARG A 283 -50.66 -70.38 163.10
C ARG A 283 -50.54 -69.30 164.19
N ARG A 284 -51.58 -68.86 164.93
CA ARG A 284 -52.89 -69.39 165.42
C ARG A 284 -52.81 -70.26 166.71
N GLY A 285 -53.40 -69.75 167.80
CA GLY A 285 -53.56 -70.41 169.13
C GLY A 285 -52.37 -70.23 170.10
N VAL A 286 -52.43 -70.46 171.41
CA VAL A 286 -53.44 -71.01 172.38
C VAL A 286 -52.97 -70.60 173.81
N THR A 287 -53.72 -70.33 174.89
CA THR A 287 -55.07 -69.78 175.25
C THR A 287 -55.07 -69.54 176.79
N ASN A 288 -55.84 -68.59 177.38
CA ASN A 288 -56.29 -68.71 178.79
C ASN A 288 -57.49 -67.81 179.13
N GLU A 289 -58.54 -68.35 179.76
CA GLU A 289 -59.84 -67.69 180.00
C GLU A 289 -59.93 -66.96 181.37
N GLY A 290 -60.98 -66.17 181.59
CA GLY A 290 -61.37 -65.63 182.91
C GLY A 290 -61.28 -64.12 183.12
N GLN A 291 -60.64 -63.36 182.23
CA GLN A 291 -60.60 -61.88 182.26
C GLN A 291 -61.07 -61.24 180.93
N TRP A 292 -61.60 -62.04 180.00
CA TRP A 292 -61.79 -61.62 178.61
C TRP A 292 -63.15 -61.02 178.29
N GLU A 293 -64.21 -61.31 179.04
CA GLU A 293 -65.57 -60.88 178.67
C GLU A 293 -65.72 -59.35 178.61
N GLN A 294 -65.05 -58.63 179.53
CA GLN A 294 -65.06 -57.16 179.52
C GLN A 294 -64.18 -56.55 178.42
N ARG A 295 -63.20 -57.32 177.91
CA ARG A 295 -62.26 -56.90 176.85
C ARG A 295 -62.70 -57.37 175.46
N ALA A 296 -63.59 -58.36 175.38
CA ALA A 296 -64.28 -58.76 174.17
C ALA A 296 -65.22 -57.64 173.72
N ALA A 297 -65.97 -57.01 174.63
CA ALA A 297 -66.83 -55.87 174.29
C ALA A 297 -66.07 -54.68 173.67
N GLU A 298 -64.93 -54.28 174.27
CA GLU A 298 -64.07 -53.23 173.70
C GLU A 298 -63.53 -53.63 172.31
N LEU A 299 -63.09 -54.89 172.13
CA LEU A 299 -62.57 -55.39 170.85
C LEU A 299 -63.66 -55.62 169.80
N GLU A 300 -64.91 -55.83 170.18
CA GLU A 300 -66.06 -55.91 169.28
C GLU A 300 -66.43 -54.52 168.76
N GLU A 301 -66.46 -53.49 169.62
CA GLU A 301 -66.65 -52.09 169.21
C GLU A 301 -65.49 -51.59 168.31
N ASP A 302 -64.23 -51.94 168.63
CA ASP A 302 -63.09 -51.66 167.74
C ASP A 302 -63.20 -52.40 166.38
N ASN A 303 -63.71 -53.64 166.35
CA ASN A 303 -63.93 -54.36 165.09
C ASN A 303 -65.04 -53.74 164.24
N GLU A 304 -66.13 -53.30 164.84
CA GLU A 304 -67.22 -52.62 164.14
C GLU A 304 -66.74 -51.30 163.52
N ASN A 305 -65.96 -50.52 164.28
CA ASN A 305 -65.33 -49.28 163.80
C ASN A 305 -64.30 -49.54 162.69
N LEU A 306 -63.50 -50.60 162.79
CA LEU A 306 -62.54 -50.98 161.73
C LEU A 306 -63.22 -51.44 160.44
N ARG A 307 -64.37 -52.13 160.52
CA ARG A 307 -65.18 -52.50 159.34
C ARG A 307 -65.71 -51.26 158.63
N LEU A 308 -66.35 -50.33 159.35
CA LEU A 308 -66.81 -49.07 158.78
C LEU A 308 -65.66 -48.24 158.16
N LYS A 309 -64.42 -48.42 158.62
CA LYS A 309 -63.22 -47.80 158.05
C LYS A 309 -62.70 -48.52 156.80
N ILE A 310 -62.95 -49.82 156.65
CA ILE A 310 -62.68 -50.57 155.42
C ILE A 310 -63.72 -50.19 154.36
N ASP A 311 -65.02 -50.18 154.70
CA ASP A 311 -66.11 -49.81 153.79
C ASP A 311 -65.90 -48.40 153.18
N ASP A 312 -65.52 -47.41 154.00
CA ASP A 312 -65.17 -46.04 153.58
C ASP A 312 -63.94 -45.98 152.67
N LEU A 313 -62.97 -46.89 152.83
CA LEU A 313 -61.80 -46.97 151.95
C LEU A 313 -62.12 -47.69 150.63
N GLU A 314 -62.95 -48.73 150.65
CA GLU A 314 -63.42 -49.41 149.43
C GLU A 314 -64.25 -48.45 148.55
N GLU A 315 -65.13 -47.63 149.13
CA GLU A 315 -65.89 -46.61 148.39
C GLU A 315 -65.01 -45.45 147.86
N GLN A 316 -63.83 -45.23 148.46
CA GLN A 316 -62.84 -44.28 147.92
C GLN A 316 -62.00 -44.90 146.79
N VAL A 317 -61.82 -46.23 146.77
CA VAL A 317 -61.12 -46.96 145.70
C VAL A 317 -62.01 -47.12 144.47
N THR A 318 -63.32 -47.36 144.61
CA THR A 318 -64.24 -47.41 143.45
C THR A 318 -64.27 -46.08 142.71
N ARG A 319 -64.56 -44.97 143.41
CA ARG A 319 -64.54 -43.61 142.85
C ARG A 319 -63.21 -43.26 142.17
N ARG A 320 -62.09 -43.77 142.68
CA ARG A 320 -60.74 -43.61 142.10
C ARG A 320 -60.52 -44.40 140.80
N ASN A 321 -61.23 -45.51 140.61
CA ASN A 321 -61.23 -46.25 139.36
C ASN A 321 -62.19 -45.60 138.34
N ASP A 322 -63.36 -45.15 138.78
CA ASP A 322 -64.31 -44.40 137.96
C ASP A 322 -63.64 -43.11 137.38
N GLU A 323 -63.01 -42.30 138.24
CA GLU A 323 -62.20 -41.11 137.86
C GLU A 323 -61.09 -41.44 136.85
N LYS A 324 -60.58 -42.68 136.85
CA LYS A 324 -59.46 -43.14 136.00
C LYS A 324 -59.96 -43.67 134.65
N GLU A 325 -61.14 -44.27 134.60
CA GLU A 325 -61.78 -44.73 133.36
C GLU A 325 -62.27 -43.54 132.52
N ASP A 326 -62.94 -42.56 133.15
CA ASP A 326 -63.29 -41.27 132.50
C ASP A 326 -62.06 -40.58 131.86
N LEU A 327 -60.92 -40.58 132.56
CA LEU A 327 -59.67 -40.01 132.06
C LEU A 327 -59.01 -40.83 130.95
N ALA A 328 -59.25 -42.14 130.88
CA ALA A 328 -58.74 -42.99 129.80
C ALA A 328 -59.50 -42.70 128.49
N ASP A 329 -60.83 -42.65 128.54
CA ASP A 329 -61.69 -42.34 127.39
C ASP A 329 -61.39 -40.94 126.82
N MET A 330 -61.18 -39.95 127.69
CA MET A 330 -60.78 -38.60 127.28
C MET A 330 -59.42 -38.59 126.55
N VAL A 331 -58.48 -39.46 126.95
CA VAL A 331 -57.16 -39.60 126.30
C VAL A 331 -57.25 -40.36 124.97
N GLU A 332 -58.17 -41.30 124.81
CA GLU A 332 -58.44 -41.99 123.53
C GLU A 332 -59.04 -41.02 122.49
N ALA A 333 -60.02 -40.20 122.90
CA ALA A 333 -60.65 -39.19 122.04
C ALA A 333 -59.63 -38.17 121.48
N LEU A 334 -58.73 -37.67 122.33
CA LEU A 334 -57.70 -36.69 121.93
C LEU A 334 -56.62 -37.27 121.00
N LYS A 335 -56.40 -38.60 120.99
CA LYS A 335 -55.51 -39.26 120.01
C LYS A 335 -56.14 -39.26 118.62
N LEU A 336 -57.43 -39.62 118.51
CA LEU A 336 -58.17 -39.68 117.25
C LEU A 336 -58.20 -38.31 116.55
N GLU A 337 -58.48 -37.23 117.28
CA GLU A 337 -58.47 -35.87 116.75
C GLU A 337 -57.08 -35.47 116.19
N ASN A 338 -56.00 -35.87 116.88
CA ASN A 338 -54.63 -35.64 116.41
C ASN A 338 -54.31 -36.39 115.10
N GLU A 339 -54.83 -37.60 114.91
CA GLU A 339 -54.62 -38.34 113.66
C GLU A 339 -55.41 -37.73 112.48
N GLU A 340 -56.65 -37.29 112.69
CA GLU A 340 -57.41 -36.60 111.64
C GLU A 340 -56.72 -35.31 111.18
N LEU A 341 -56.21 -34.52 112.14
CA LEU A 341 -55.48 -33.28 111.83
C LEU A 341 -54.18 -33.53 111.07
N ARG A 342 -53.48 -34.65 111.33
CA ARG A 342 -52.31 -35.06 110.53
C ARG A 342 -52.69 -35.42 109.11
N ARG A 343 -53.67 -36.31 108.91
CA ARG A 343 -54.11 -36.75 107.57
C ARG A 343 -54.61 -35.57 106.71
N ARG A 344 -55.34 -34.62 107.30
CA ARG A 344 -55.74 -33.38 106.60
C ARG A 344 -54.52 -32.55 106.16
N ARG A 345 -53.57 -32.32 107.07
CA ARG A 345 -52.36 -31.52 106.79
C ARG A 345 -51.45 -32.16 105.74
N GLU A 346 -51.39 -33.49 105.69
CA GLU A 346 -50.66 -34.27 104.69
C GLU A 346 -51.32 -34.15 103.31
N ALA A 347 -52.64 -34.33 103.21
CA ALA A 347 -53.40 -34.16 101.96
C ALA A 347 -53.23 -32.73 101.39
N GLU A 348 -53.44 -31.70 102.21
CA GLU A 348 -53.22 -30.31 101.80
C GLU A 348 -51.74 -30.02 101.41
N SER A 349 -50.77 -30.84 101.84
CA SER A 349 -49.37 -30.68 101.43
C SER A 349 -49.12 -31.25 100.03
N ILE A 350 -49.83 -32.33 99.68
CA ILE A 350 -49.76 -32.98 98.35
C ILE A 350 -50.43 -32.09 97.31
N GLU A 351 -51.67 -31.66 97.54
CA GLU A 351 -52.42 -30.78 96.62
C GLU A 351 -51.67 -29.49 96.28
N ARG A 352 -51.00 -28.87 97.27
CA ARG A 352 -50.15 -27.68 97.08
C ARG A 352 -48.88 -27.96 96.27
N SER A 353 -48.40 -29.20 96.24
CA SER A 353 -47.23 -29.59 95.44
C SER A 353 -47.61 -29.88 93.99
N GLU A 354 -48.71 -30.59 93.77
CA GLU A 354 -49.27 -30.88 92.43
C GLU A 354 -49.72 -29.60 91.73
N SER A 355 -50.42 -28.71 92.44
CA SER A 355 -50.81 -27.38 91.93
C SER A 355 -49.60 -26.52 91.55
N ARG A 356 -48.43 -26.72 92.17
CA ARG A 356 -47.20 -26.01 91.84
C ARG A 356 -46.48 -26.62 90.64
N ALA A 357 -46.49 -27.95 90.52
CA ALA A 357 -45.94 -28.64 89.36
C ALA A 357 -46.70 -28.22 88.08
N GLN A 358 -48.03 -28.26 88.11
CA GLN A 358 -48.87 -27.86 86.97
C GLN A 358 -48.67 -26.40 86.55
N ILE A 359 -48.49 -25.47 87.50
CA ILE A 359 -48.20 -24.06 87.20
C ILE A 359 -46.82 -23.86 86.56
N ILE A 360 -45.83 -24.72 86.87
CA ILE A 360 -44.50 -24.68 86.24
C ILE A 360 -44.58 -25.31 84.85
N GLU A 361 -45.22 -26.46 84.70
CA GLU A 361 -45.45 -27.15 83.44
C GLU A 361 -46.21 -26.25 82.43
N GLU A 362 -47.29 -25.59 82.87
CA GLU A 362 -48.02 -24.62 82.04
C GLU A 362 -47.16 -23.38 81.69
N GLN A 363 -46.23 -22.97 82.56
CA GLN A 363 -45.28 -21.88 82.26
C GLN A 363 -44.19 -22.30 81.28
N GLU A 364 -43.71 -23.54 81.35
CA GLU A 364 -42.73 -24.11 80.42
C GLU A 364 -43.35 -24.34 79.02
N GLU A 365 -44.59 -24.83 78.95
CA GLU A 365 -45.34 -24.89 77.69
C GLU A 365 -45.58 -23.49 77.08
N ARG A 366 -46.00 -22.51 77.90
CA ARG A 366 -46.18 -21.12 77.45
C ARG A 366 -44.87 -20.49 76.97
N ALA A 367 -43.76 -20.74 77.66
CA ALA A 367 -42.44 -20.26 77.26
C ALA A 367 -41.98 -20.89 75.93
N ALA A 368 -42.18 -22.20 75.75
CA ALA A 368 -41.87 -22.88 74.48
C ALA A 368 -42.70 -22.32 73.31
N VAL A 369 -43.99 -22.04 73.54
CA VAL A 369 -44.86 -21.41 72.53
C VAL A 369 -44.47 -19.95 72.24
N GLU A 370 -44.02 -19.19 73.24
CA GLU A 370 -43.49 -17.83 73.02
C GLU A 370 -42.15 -17.85 72.28
N ASP A 371 -41.25 -18.80 72.57
CA ASP A 371 -39.98 -18.97 71.85
C ASP A 371 -40.18 -19.46 70.41
N ASP A 372 -41.12 -20.38 70.14
CA ASP A 372 -41.51 -20.76 68.78
C ASP A 372 -42.13 -19.58 68.03
N LEU A 373 -42.98 -18.78 68.69
CA LEU A 373 -43.57 -17.58 68.12
C LEU A 373 -42.52 -16.50 67.81
N ASN A 374 -41.48 -16.38 68.66
CA ASN A 374 -40.34 -15.51 68.42
C ASN A 374 -39.47 -16.04 67.27
N ALA A 375 -39.18 -17.34 67.22
CA ALA A 375 -38.48 -17.96 66.10
C ALA A 375 -39.24 -17.82 64.77
N VAL A 376 -40.57 -17.81 64.78
CA VAL A 376 -41.40 -17.50 63.59
C VAL A 376 -41.35 -16.00 63.24
N ARG A 377 -41.34 -15.09 64.22
CA ARG A 377 -41.14 -13.65 63.99
C ARG A 377 -39.77 -13.36 63.38
N ASP A 378 -38.71 -13.99 63.89
CA ASP A 378 -37.35 -13.82 63.38
C ASP A 378 -37.18 -14.40 61.97
N LYS A 379 -37.78 -15.57 61.70
CA LYS A 379 -37.85 -16.13 60.33
C LYS A 379 -38.63 -15.22 59.38
N LEU A 380 -39.73 -14.62 59.82
CA LEU A 380 -40.52 -13.67 59.04
C LEU A 380 -39.73 -12.37 58.78
N ALA A 381 -39.03 -11.84 59.78
CA ALA A 381 -38.17 -10.67 59.63
C ALA A 381 -36.99 -10.94 58.69
N ALA A 382 -36.33 -12.10 58.81
CA ALA A 382 -35.27 -12.54 57.91
C ALA A 382 -35.76 -12.68 56.47
N ALA A 383 -36.91 -13.34 56.25
CA ALA A 383 -37.51 -13.47 54.93
C ALA A 383 -37.96 -12.11 54.34
N HIS A 384 -38.42 -11.17 55.17
CA HIS A 384 -38.77 -9.83 54.72
C HIS A 384 -37.52 -9.01 54.34
N ILE A 385 -36.42 -9.14 55.09
CA ILE A 385 -35.12 -8.53 54.76
C ILE A 385 -34.52 -9.16 53.49
N GLU A 386 -34.63 -10.47 53.30
CA GLU A 386 -34.19 -11.14 52.07
C GLU A 386 -35.03 -10.71 50.87
N LEU A 387 -36.36 -10.59 51.03
CA LEU A 387 -37.24 -10.03 50.00
C LEU A 387 -36.85 -8.59 49.66
N GLN A 388 -36.65 -7.73 50.66
CA GLN A 388 -36.20 -6.33 50.47
C GLN A 388 -34.87 -6.28 49.71
N GLN A 389 -33.91 -7.14 50.05
CA GLN A 389 -32.62 -7.23 49.33
C GLN A 389 -32.79 -7.75 47.90
N LYS A 390 -33.76 -8.63 47.63
CA LYS A 390 -34.07 -9.11 46.28
C LYS A 390 -34.80 -8.06 45.46
N GLU A 391 -35.67 -7.26 46.08
CA GLU A 391 -36.29 -6.09 45.46
C GLU A 391 -35.21 -5.05 45.11
N ASP A 392 -34.30 -4.70 46.04
CA ASP A 392 -33.16 -3.81 45.79
C ASP A 392 -32.20 -4.35 44.70
N ASP A 393 -31.89 -5.65 44.70
CA ASP A 393 -31.10 -6.32 43.64
C ASP A 393 -31.77 -6.18 42.28
N ILE A 394 -33.09 -6.43 42.20
CA ILE A 394 -33.89 -6.32 40.97
C ILE A 394 -33.92 -4.87 40.50
N ASP A 395 -34.11 -3.90 41.40
CA ASP A 395 -34.13 -2.48 41.08
C ASP A 395 -32.78 -1.99 40.55
N MET A 396 -31.67 -2.47 41.11
CA MET A 396 -30.33 -2.22 40.58
C MET A 396 -30.12 -2.86 39.21
N LYS A 397 -30.61 -4.09 38.99
CA LYS A 397 -30.51 -4.76 37.68
C LYS A 397 -31.40 -4.12 36.62
N ASN A 398 -32.57 -3.61 36.99
CA ASN A 398 -33.43 -2.84 36.08
C ASN A 398 -32.72 -1.55 35.64
N ARG A 399 -32.05 -0.83 36.56
CA ARG A 399 -31.24 0.35 36.21
C ARG A 399 -30.07 0.01 35.29
N GLU A 400 -29.33 -1.06 35.56
CA GLU A 400 -28.28 -1.55 34.66
C GLU A 400 -28.83 -1.88 33.25
N ILE A 401 -30.02 -2.49 33.17
CA ILE A 401 -30.70 -2.80 31.90
C ILE A 401 -31.15 -1.51 31.19
N GLU A 402 -31.72 -0.53 31.89
CA GLU A 402 -32.11 0.77 31.33
C GLU A 402 -30.90 1.57 30.81
N GLU A 403 -29.80 1.58 31.57
CA GLU A 403 -28.53 2.18 31.14
C GLU A 403 -27.99 1.50 29.87
N LEU A 404 -27.90 0.17 29.86
CA LEU A 404 -27.47 -0.61 28.69
C LEU A 404 -28.38 -0.41 27.48
N VAL A 405 -29.70 -0.38 27.65
CA VAL A 405 -30.66 -0.11 26.57
C VAL A 405 -30.48 1.32 26.04
N SER A 406 -30.22 2.30 26.91
CA SER A 406 -29.93 3.68 26.48
C SER A 406 -28.61 3.79 25.70
N GLU A 407 -27.59 3.01 26.07
CA GLU A 407 -26.31 2.95 25.36
C GLU A 407 -26.45 2.25 24.00
N HIS A 408 -27.14 1.11 23.94
CA HIS A 408 -27.45 0.44 22.67
C HIS A 408 -28.30 1.32 21.75
N THR A 409 -29.26 2.08 22.29
CA THR A 409 -30.06 3.04 21.50
C THR A 409 -29.17 4.11 20.89
N ARG A 410 -28.26 4.73 21.66
CA ARG A 410 -27.29 5.71 21.13
C ARG A 410 -26.35 5.12 20.09
N ILE A 411 -25.88 3.88 20.29
CA ILE A 411 -25.02 3.18 19.33
C ILE A 411 -25.76 2.96 18.01
N VAL A 412 -27.02 2.54 18.07
CA VAL A 412 -27.88 2.41 16.88
C VAL A 412 -28.10 3.78 16.22
N GLU A 413 -28.42 4.84 16.98
CA GLU A 413 -28.58 6.20 16.46
C GLU A 413 -27.31 6.69 15.74
N THR A 414 -26.11 6.48 16.31
CA THR A 414 -24.85 6.85 15.64
C THR A 414 -24.55 6.02 14.40
N ILE A 415 -24.84 4.72 14.39
CA ILE A 415 -24.67 3.87 13.20
C ILE A 415 -25.67 4.29 12.11
N ASP A 416 -26.91 4.63 12.47
CA ASP A 416 -27.92 5.14 11.54
C ASP A 416 -27.49 6.48 10.92
N ASP A 417 -26.91 7.39 11.71
CA ASP A 417 -26.39 8.68 11.21
C ASP A 417 -25.12 8.52 10.38
N GLU A 418 -24.21 7.61 10.74
CA GLU A 418 -23.03 7.25 9.93
C GLU A 418 -23.47 6.65 8.58
N TRP A 419 -24.43 5.72 8.57
CA TRP A 419 -24.98 5.13 7.34
C TRP A 419 -25.73 6.16 6.50
N ARG A 420 -26.41 7.14 7.11
CA ARG A 420 -27.00 8.29 6.38
C ARG A 420 -25.91 9.11 5.72
N GLY A 421 -24.80 9.40 6.42
CA GLY A 421 -23.63 10.08 5.87
C GLY A 421 -23.04 9.34 4.67
N GLU A 422 -22.70 8.06 4.81
CA GLU A 422 -22.16 7.24 3.71
C GLU A 422 -23.11 7.17 2.51
N MET A 423 -24.43 7.09 2.74
CA MET A 423 -25.43 7.09 1.68
C MET A 423 -25.61 8.45 1.00
N GLU A 424 -25.47 9.56 1.73
CA GLU A 424 -25.49 10.91 1.16
C GLU A 424 -24.20 11.22 0.37
N GLU A 425 -23.03 10.81 0.87
CA GLU A 425 -21.77 10.89 0.11
C GLU A 425 -21.79 10.03 -1.15
N SER A 426 -22.25 8.77 -1.04
CA SER A 426 -22.40 7.87 -2.19
C SER A 426 -23.39 8.43 -3.22
N ARG A 427 -24.45 9.09 -2.77
CA ARG A 427 -25.40 9.79 -3.65
C ARG A 427 -24.76 11.01 -4.31
N GLY A 428 -23.95 11.77 -3.58
CA GLY A 428 -23.16 12.89 -4.13
C GLY A 428 -22.25 12.42 -5.27
N GLN A 429 -21.46 11.37 -5.04
CA GLN A 429 -20.61 10.74 -6.05
C GLN A 429 -21.41 10.26 -7.27
N VAL A 430 -22.64 9.75 -7.08
CA VAL A 430 -23.54 9.35 -8.17
C VAL A 430 -24.06 10.54 -8.98
N GLU A 431 -24.34 11.70 -8.37
CA GLU A 431 -24.70 12.90 -9.14
C GLU A 431 -23.46 13.48 -9.86
N GLU A 432 -22.28 13.53 -9.23
CA GLU A 432 -21.02 13.96 -9.89
C GLU A 432 -20.70 13.09 -11.12
N LEU A 433 -20.90 11.77 -11.02
CA LEU A 433 -20.71 10.85 -12.14
C LEU A 433 -21.75 11.03 -13.26
N LYS A 434 -22.98 11.47 -12.95
CA LYS A 434 -23.97 11.84 -13.98
C LYS A 434 -23.60 13.13 -14.68
N ASP A 435 -23.19 14.17 -13.94
CA ASP A 435 -22.78 15.44 -14.52
C ASP A 435 -21.55 15.24 -15.44
N ALA A 436 -20.56 14.49 -14.97
CA ALA A 436 -19.41 14.10 -15.80
C ALA A 436 -19.80 13.26 -17.02
N LEU A 437 -20.78 12.35 -16.90
CA LEU A 437 -21.31 11.60 -18.05
C LEU A 437 -22.04 12.52 -19.04
N GLN A 438 -22.80 13.50 -18.55
CA GLN A 438 -23.51 14.48 -19.38
C GLN A 438 -22.55 15.42 -20.12
N GLU A 439 -21.46 15.85 -19.48
CA GLU A 439 -20.36 16.57 -20.15
C GLU A 439 -19.73 15.71 -21.25
N ARG A 440 -19.41 14.43 -20.98
CA ARG A 440 -18.84 13.50 -21.97
C ARG A 440 -19.80 13.20 -23.13
N GLU A 441 -21.10 13.13 -22.86
CA GLU A 441 -22.11 13.06 -23.90
C GLU A 441 -22.13 14.33 -24.76
N GLN A 442 -21.96 15.51 -24.17
CA GLN A 442 -21.93 16.77 -24.90
C GLN A 442 -20.67 16.90 -25.76
N GLU A 443 -19.48 16.62 -25.20
CA GLU A 443 -18.24 16.49 -25.98
C GLU A 443 -18.41 15.51 -27.15
N THR A 444 -19.08 14.37 -26.92
CA THR A 444 -19.34 13.36 -27.95
C THR A 444 -20.33 13.85 -29.02
N LYS A 445 -21.30 14.70 -28.67
CA LYS A 445 -22.23 15.32 -29.63
C LYS A 445 -21.50 16.37 -30.47
N ASP A 446 -20.69 17.22 -29.84
CA ASP A 446 -19.93 18.28 -30.52
C ASP A 446 -18.85 17.71 -31.44
N LEU A 447 -18.15 16.65 -31.02
CA LEU A 447 -17.20 15.92 -31.87
C LEU A 447 -17.88 15.24 -33.07
N ARG A 448 -19.11 14.71 -32.92
CA ARG A 448 -19.88 14.15 -34.04
C ARG A 448 -20.27 15.24 -35.05
N ILE A 449 -20.69 16.41 -34.57
CA ILE A 449 -20.99 17.56 -35.43
C ILE A 449 -19.74 17.96 -36.22
N HIS A 450 -18.60 18.11 -35.54
CA HIS A 450 -17.35 18.47 -36.21
C HIS A 450 -16.87 17.42 -37.23
N ILE A 451 -17.08 16.12 -36.97
CA ILE A 451 -16.85 15.06 -37.95
C ILE A 451 -17.77 15.23 -39.16
N THR A 452 -19.08 15.47 -38.97
CA THR A 452 -19.99 15.69 -40.11
C THR A 452 -19.66 16.96 -40.89
N ASP A 453 -19.19 18.03 -40.24
CA ASP A 453 -18.73 19.23 -40.93
C ASP A 453 -17.52 18.92 -41.84
N LEU A 454 -16.50 18.23 -41.29
CA LEU A 454 -15.32 17.79 -42.04
C LEU A 454 -15.66 16.80 -43.17
N GLU A 455 -16.65 15.92 -42.98
CA GLU A 455 -17.18 15.06 -44.03
C GLU A 455 -17.84 15.89 -45.15
N THR A 456 -18.59 16.96 -44.83
CA THR A 456 -19.14 17.86 -45.86
C THR A 456 -18.05 18.65 -46.59
N GLU A 457 -17.03 19.16 -45.91
CA GLU A 457 -15.88 19.83 -46.54
C GLU A 457 -15.11 18.87 -47.48
N LEU A 458 -14.90 17.62 -47.06
CA LEU A 458 -14.24 16.59 -47.86
C LEU A 458 -15.05 16.18 -49.09
N ASN A 459 -16.38 16.09 -48.97
CA ASN A 459 -17.29 15.82 -50.08
C ASN A 459 -17.36 17.01 -51.07
N GLU A 460 -17.41 18.25 -50.57
CA GLU A 460 -17.28 19.45 -51.40
C GLU A 460 -15.94 19.47 -52.15
N LEU A 461 -14.84 19.06 -51.50
CA LEU A 461 -13.53 19.01 -52.13
C LEU A 461 -13.43 17.90 -53.18
N HIS A 462 -14.04 16.74 -52.94
CA HIS A 462 -14.19 15.69 -53.97
C HIS A 462 -14.97 16.19 -55.17
N GLY A 463 -16.14 16.82 -54.99
CA GLY A 463 -16.92 17.39 -56.11
C GLY A 463 -16.15 18.46 -56.90
N LYS A 464 -15.28 19.23 -56.24
CA LYS A 464 -14.36 20.19 -56.91
C LYS A 464 -13.26 19.47 -57.71
N PHE A 465 -12.73 18.35 -57.22
CA PHE A 465 -11.78 17.52 -57.97
C PHE A 465 -12.43 16.77 -59.14
N GLU A 466 -13.64 16.21 -58.96
CA GLU A 466 -14.40 15.56 -60.03
C GLU A 466 -14.71 16.56 -61.15
N ALA A 467 -15.22 17.75 -60.83
CA ALA A 467 -15.45 18.81 -61.82
C ALA A 467 -14.17 19.25 -62.56
N ALA A 468 -13.01 19.25 -61.88
CA ALA A 468 -11.72 19.54 -62.51
C ALA A 468 -11.22 18.39 -63.41
N LEU A 469 -11.44 17.14 -63.01
CA LEU A 469 -11.14 15.96 -63.85
C LEU A 469 -12.02 15.93 -65.09
N GLU A 470 -13.33 16.21 -64.97
CA GLU A 470 -14.21 16.34 -66.13
C GLU A 470 -13.82 17.51 -67.04
N HIS A 471 -13.28 18.61 -66.50
CA HIS A 471 -12.77 19.73 -67.32
C HIS A 471 -11.56 19.29 -68.14
N ILE A 472 -10.57 18.69 -67.49
CA ILE A 472 -9.35 18.19 -68.15
C ILE A 472 -9.70 17.09 -69.17
N GLN A 473 -10.69 16.24 -68.89
CA GLN A 473 -11.16 15.24 -69.83
C GLN A 473 -11.84 15.88 -71.06
N ARG A 474 -12.70 16.88 -70.88
CA ARG A 474 -13.27 17.65 -72.01
C ARG A 474 -12.20 18.35 -72.84
N GLU A 475 -11.19 18.95 -72.19
CA GLU A 475 -10.04 19.53 -72.89
C GLU A 475 -9.24 18.47 -73.67
N SER A 476 -9.12 17.25 -73.15
CA SER A 476 -8.50 16.12 -73.88
C SER A 476 -9.34 15.71 -75.08
N ASP A 477 -10.65 15.49 -74.90
CA ASP A 477 -11.57 15.12 -75.97
C ASP A 477 -11.59 16.18 -77.10
N GLU A 478 -11.56 17.47 -76.74
CA GLU A 478 -11.43 18.58 -77.70
C GLU A 478 -10.08 18.58 -78.44
N LYS A 479 -8.99 18.27 -77.73
CA LYS A 479 -7.64 18.18 -78.32
C LYS A 479 -7.48 16.96 -79.23
N ASP A 480 -8.10 15.84 -78.90
CA ASP A 480 -8.14 14.66 -79.78
C ASP A 480 -8.95 14.96 -81.05
N VAL A 481 -10.07 15.68 -80.96
CA VAL A 481 -10.82 16.16 -82.13
C VAL A 481 -10.00 17.15 -83.00
N GLU A 482 -9.24 18.06 -82.38
CA GLU A 482 -8.28 18.92 -83.11
C GLU A 482 -7.19 18.10 -83.82
N ILE A 483 -6.62 17.08 -83.15
CA ILE A 483 -5.60 16.18 -83.70
C ILE A 483 -6.19 15.36 -84.86
N GLU A 484 -7.39 14.81 -84.74
CA GLU A 484 -8.06 14.15 -85.87
C GLU A 484 -8.30 15.10 -87.04
N ALA A 485 -8.69 16.35 -86.79
CA ALA A 485 -8.91 17.35 -87.83
C ALA A 485 -7.60 17.69 -88.56
N ALA A 486 -6.50 17.88 -87.82
CA ALA A 486 -5.16 18.09 -88.37
C ALA A 486 -4.67 16.86 -89.17
N ASN A 487 -4.89 15.64 -88.66
CA ASN A 487 -4.54 14.40 -89.37
C ASN A 487 -5.31 14.28 -90.70
N ARG A 488 -6.62 14.60 -90.72
CA ARG A 488 -7.44 14.66 -91.95
C ARG A 488 -7.01 15.77 -92.92
N GLU A 489 -6.27 16.77 -92.48
CA GLU A 489 -5.65 17.78 -93.34
C GLU A 489 -4.30 17.29 -93.87
N ILE A 490 -3.48 16.67 -93.03
CA ILE A 490 -2.22 16.02 -93.43
C ILE A 490 -2.48 14.91 -94.46
N GLU A 491 -3.53 14.10 -94.32
CA GLU A 491 -3.93 13.10 -95.33
C GLU A 491 -4.27 13.74 -96.69
N LYS A 492 -5.00 14.86 -96.70
CA LYS A 492 -5.34 15.59 -97.94
C LYS A 492 -4.11 16.20 -98.59
N LEU A 493 -3.22 16.80 -97.79
CA LEU A 493 -1.96 17.37 -98.26
C LEU A 493 -1.02 16.25 -98.77
N GLY A 494 -0.98 15.11 -98.10
CA GLY A 494 -0.24 13.92 -98.54
C GLY A 494 -0.78 13.38 -99.88
N GLY A 495 -2.10 13.30 -100.05
CA GLY A 495 -2.72 12.93 -101.33
C GLY A 495 -2.46 13.95 -102.45
N GLN A 496 -2.41 15.25 -102.12
CA GLN A 496 -2.01 16.29 -103.08
C GLN A 496 -0.52 16.21 -103.45
N VAL A 497 0.36 15.93 -102.48
CA VAL A 497 1.78 15.67 -102.75
C VAL A 497 1.95 14.44 -103.64
N TYR A 498 1.27 13.34 -103.34
CA TYR A 498 1.32 12.13 -104.15
C TYR A 498 0.84 12.36 -105.59
N ALA A 499 -0.26 13.10 -105.79
CA ALA A 499 -0.72 13.47 -107.13
C ALA A 499 0.28 14.40 -107.86
N LEU A 500 0.91 15.34 -107.14
CA LEU A 500 1.98 16.18 -107.70
C LEU A 500 3.26 15.39 -107.99
N GLU A 501 3.53 14.32 -107.25
CA GLU A 501 4.62 13.38 -107.50
C GLU A 501 4.34 12.53 -108.74
N GLU A 502 3.13 11.98 -108.90
CA GLU A 502 2.67 11.32 -110.14
C GLU A 502 2.71 12.27 -111.35
N GLU A 503 2.26 13.53 -111.21
CA GLU A 503 2.39 14.54 -112.26
C GLU A 503 3.86 14.85 -112.58
N ASN A 504 4.74 14.91 -111.58
CA ASN A 504 6.18 15.09 -111.79
C ASN A 504 6.82 13.86 -112.43
N GLU A 505 6.38 12.64 -112.12
CA GLU A 505 6.88 11.42 -112.79
C GLU A 505 6.38 11.31 -114.22
N HIS A 506 5.12 11.64 -114.49
CA HIS A 506 4.62 11.76 -115.86
C HIS A 506 5.31 12.88 -116.65
N LEU A 507 5.65 14.01 -116.03
CA LEU A 507 6.48 15.06 -116.64
C LEU A 507 7.94 14.63 -116.84
N LYS A 508 8.52 13.82 -115.93
CA LYS A 508 9.83 13.17 -116.16
C LYS A 508 9.75 12.19 -117.32
N GLU A 509 8.74 11.32 -117.39
CA GLU A 509 8.54 10.41 -118.54
C GLU A 509 8.36 11.17 -119.86
N GLN A 510 7.63 12.28 -119.88
CA GLN A 510 7.50 13.11 -121.09
C GLN A 510 8.81 13.81 -121.45
N SER A 511 9.56 14.28 -120.45
CA SER A 511 10.90 14.85 -120.63
C SER A 511 11.88 13.80 -121.14
N GLU A 512 11.85 12.58 -120.59
CA GLU A 512 12.69 11.47 -121.02
C GLU A 512 12.29 10.97 -122.40
N ARG A 513 11.00 10.84 -122.74
CA ARG A 513 10.54 10.53 -124.10
C ARG A 513 10.97 11.59 -125.12
N THR A 514 10.83 12.89 -124.82
CA THR A 514 11.34 13.93 -125.74
C THR A 514 12.86 13.91 -125.82
N ARG A 515 13.56 13.56 -124.73
CA ARG A 515 15.02 13.39 -124.70
C ARG A 515 15.49 12.11 -125.39
N GLU A 516 14.67 11.07 -125.45
CA GLU A 516 14.84 9.82 -126.21
C GLU A 516 14.57 10.04 -127.70
N ASP A 517 13.54 10.80 -128.07
CA ASP A 517 13.32 11.24 -129.46
C ASP A 517 14.49 12.12 -129.94
N GLU A 518 14.88 13.13 -129.15
CA GLU A 518 16.10 13.91 -129.40
C GLU A 518 17.36 13.01 -129.37
N ALA A 519 17.41 11.97 -128.55
CA ALA A 519 18.54 11.03 -128.51
C ALA A 519 18.54 10.12 -129.75
N ALA A 520 17.39 9.76 -130.31
CA ALA A 520 17.28 8.99 -131.55
C ALA A 520 17.57 9.87 -132.79
N GLU A 521 17.27 11.16 -132.74
CA GLU A 521 17.76 12.13 -133.73
C GLU A 521 19.28 12.35 -133.59
N ARG A 522 19.79 12.54 -132.37
CA ARG A 522 21.23 12.57 -132.10
C ARG A 522 21.90 11.28 -132.54
N GLU A 523 21.35 10.11 -132.25
CA GLU A 523 21.93 8.80 -132.58
C GLU A 523 21.84 8.50 -134.09
N ARG A 524 20.86 9.05 -134.82
CA ARG A 524 20.91 9.07 -136.30
C ARG A 524 22.04 9.94 -136.84
N LEU A 525 22.31 11.09 -136.22
CA LEU A 525 23.41 11.98 -136.57
C LEU A 525 24.77 11.46 -136.08
N GLU A 526 24.78 10.73 -134.96
CA GLU A 526 25.96 10.25 -134.25
C GLU A 526 26.34 8.85 -134.67
N ALA A 527 25.44 7.99 -135.16
CA ALA A 527 25.80 6.78 -135.90
C ALA A 527 26.56 7.12 -137.20
N LEU A 528 26.24 8.27 -137.80
CA LEU A 528 26.96 8.83 -138.96
C LEU A 528 28.36 9.36 -138.58
N ALA A 529 28.61 9.64 -137.28
CA ALA A 529 29.90 10.11 -136.74
C ALA A 529 30.70 9.03 -135.96
N ALA A 530 30.04 8.04 -135.38
CA ALA A 530 30.62 6.99 -134.53
C ALA A 530 31.36 5.93 -135.37
N ALA A 531 30.91 5.72 -136.62
CA ALA A 531 31.65 5.01 -137.65
C ALA A 531 33.05 5.60 -137.96
N LEU A 532 33.37 6.79 -137.41
CA LEU A 532 34.70 7.42 -137.47
C LEU A 532 35.40 7.54 -136.10
N LYS A 533 34.86 6.95 -135.02
CA LYS A 533 35.37 7.17 -133.64
C LYS A 533 35.56 5.91 -132.78
N GLU A 534 35.02 4.75 -133.17
CA GLU A 534 35.14 3.48 -132.41
C GLU A 534 36.52 2.80 -132.51
N VAL A 535 37.59 3.52 -132.17
CA VAL A 535 38.97 2.99 -132.04
C VAL A 535 39.65 3.44 -130.73
N ARG A 536 38.98 4.25 -129.90
CA ARG A 536 39.57 4.82 -128.67
C ARG A 536 38.68 4.63 -127.44
N GLN A 537 39.16 3.73 -126.56
CA GLN A 537 38.86 3.64 -125.13
C GLN A 537 37.38 3.29 -124.80
N SER A 538 37.01 2.12 -124.29
CA SER A 538 37.79 0.97 -123.78
C SER A 538 38.81 1.31 -122.69
N SER A 539 38.33 1.69 -121.50
CA SER A 539 38.76 1.13 -120.19
C SER A 539 38.21 1.93 -118.99
N VAL A 540 38.24 1.29 -117.81
CA VAL A 540 38.01 1.86 -116.46
C VAL A 540 36.55 2.19 -116.07
N CYS A 541 35.80 1.17 -115.65
CA CYS A 541 34.71 1.33 -114.67
C CYS A 541 34.42 0.03 -113.87
N ILE A 542 35.36 -0.43 -113.03
CA ILE A 542 35.10 -1.46 -111.99
C ILE A 542 35.94 -1.17 -110.72
N ARG A 543 35.27 -0.75 -109.63
CA ARG A 543 35.54 -1.07 -108.20
C ARG A 543 34.86 -0.05 -107.25
N HIS A 544 33.82 -0.49 -106.53
CA HIS A 544 33.65 -0.41 -105.06
C HIS A 544 32.24 -0.83 -104.65
N THR A 545 32.09 -2.04 -104.09
CA THR A 545 30.84 -2.55 -103.49
C THR A 545 31.15 -3.56 -102.39
N GLN A 546 31.72 -3.10 -101.26
CA GLN A 546 31.91 -3.92 -100.07
C GLN A 546 32.02 -3.02 -98.84
N ASP A 547 31.01 -3.08 -97.96
CA ASP A 547 31.01 -2.79 -96.51
C ASP A 547 29.56 -2.54 -96.02
N ARG A 548 28.95 -3.55 -95.40
CA ARG A 548 27.61 -3.47 -94.75
C ARG A 548 27.33 -4.51 -93.64
N PRO A 549 27.92 -5.73 -93.57
CA PRO A 549 27.38 -6.80 -92.71
C PRO A 549 27.99 -6.88 -91.30
N LEU A 550 28.38 -5.76 -90.67
CA LEU A 550 28.93 -5.76 -89.30
C LEU A 550 27.97 -5.15 -88.26
N ALA A 551 27.31 -4.02 -88.57
CA ALA A 551 26.49 -3.28 -87.61
C ALA A 551 25.25 -4.04 -87.09
N GLN A 552 24.77 -5.06 -87.81
CA GLN A 552 23.56 -5.81 -87.44
C GLN A 552 23.82 -6.99 -86.48
N LEU A 553 25.07 -7.26 -86.11
CA LEU A 553 25.39 -8.37 -85.19
C LEU A 553 25.42 -7.91 -83.73
N GLU A 554 25.96 -6.71 -83.47
CA GLU A 554 26.17 -6.17 -82.11
C GLU A 554 24.82 -5.86 -81.42
N GLU A 555 23.90 -5.20 -82.15
CA GLU A 555 22.53 -4.87 -81.70
C GLU A 555 21.73 -6.12 -81.24
N MET A 556 21.95 -7.28 -81.85
CA MET A 556 21.26 -8.51 -81.49
C MET A 556 21.78 -9.14 -80.18
N THR A 557 23.03 -8.87 -79.80
CA THR A 557 23.61 -9.31 -78.52
C THR A 557 23.09 -8.47 -77.36
N GLU A 558 23.08 -7.14 -77.47
CA GLU A 558 22.64 -6.24 -76.40
C GLU A 558 21.16 -6.49 -76.02
N ASN A 559 20.31 -6.75 -77.01
CA ASN A 559 18.91 -7.14 -76.81
C ASN A 559 18.72 -8.52 -76.16
N TYR A 560 19.72 -9.40 -76.21
CA TYR A 560 19.68 -10.72 -75.56
C TYR A 560 20.08 -10.62 -74.09
N ASP A 561 21.15 -9.86 -73.79
CA ASP A 561 21.64 -9.65 -72.43
C ASP A 561 20.62 -8.87 -71.57
N ALA A 562 19.94 -7.86 -72.15
CA ALA A 562 18.86 -7.13 -71.48
C ALA A 562 17.72 -8.06 -71.03
N ARG A 563 17.26 -8.96 -71.92
CA ARG A 563 16.22 -9.96 -71.60
C ARG A 563 16.68 -11.00 -70.58
N SER A 564 17.97 -11.32 -70.52
CA SER A 564 18.50 -12.21 -69.48
C SER A 564 18.40 -11.55 -68.09
N GLN A 565 18.69 -10.26 -67.99
CA GLN A 565 18.58 -9.49 -66.74
C GLN A 565 17.11 -9.36 -66.29
N GLU A 566 16.18 -9.09 -67.20
CA GLU A 566 14.73 -9.11 -66.90
C GLU A 566 14.29 -10.48 -66.35
N VAL A 567 14.71 -11.59 -66.97
CA VAL A 567 14.40 -12.95 -66.50
C VAL A 567 14.99 -13.25 -65.11
N GLU A 568 16.14 -12.68 -64.78
CA GLU A 568 16.75 -12.81 -63.45
C GLU A 568 16.02 -11.98 -62.38
N GLU A 569 15.55 -10.76 -62.70
CA GLU A 569 14.66 -10.00 -61.80
C GLU A 569 13.30 -10.69 -61.58
N TYR A 570 12.72 -11.30 -62.63
CA TYR A 570 11.49 -12.08 -62.47
C TYR A 570 11.69 -13.33 -61.61
N ARG A 571 12.88 -13.95 -61.65
CA ARG A 571 13.22 -15.06 -60.75
C ARG A 571 13.38 -14.60 -59.31
N SER A 572 14.13 -13.53 -59.04
CA SER A 572 14.31 -13.07 -57.65
C SER A 572 12.98 -12.70 -57.00
N ARG A 573 12.09 -12.00 -57.72
CA ARG A 573 10.72 -11.69 -57.25
C ARG A 573 9.88 -12.96 -57.04
N SER A 574 10.06 -13.99 -57.87
CA SER A 574 9.39 -15.28 -57.69
C SER A 574 9.91 -16.07 -56.48
N GLU A 575 11.20 -15.95 -56.16
CA GLU A 575 11.83 -16.58 -55.00
C GLU A 575 11.48 -15.84 -53.69
N GLU A 576 11.41 -14.50 -53.72
CA GLU A 576 10.88 -13.66 -52.63
C GLU A 576 9.40 -13.99 -52.34
N LEU A 577 8.57 -14.12 -53.38
CA LEU A 577 7.18 -14.55 -53.25
C LEU A 577 7.05 -15.98 -52.72
N ALA A 578 7.91 -16.91 -53.14
CA ALA A 578 7.94 -18.27 -52.61
C ALA A 578 8.26 -18.29 -51.12
N GLN A 579 9.33 -17.59 -50.69
CA GLN A 579 9.70 -17.48 -49.27
C GLN A 579 8.59 -16.82 -48.43
N HIS A 580 7.91 -15.80 -48.96
CA HIS A 580 6.78 -15.18 -48.26
C HIS A 580 5.58 -16.13 -48.13
N VAL A 581 5.32 -16.98 -49.12
CA VAL A 581 4.29 -18.04 -49.06
C VAL A 581 4.70 -19.15 -48.09
N GLU A 582 5.97 -19.55 -48.05
CA GLU A 582 6.50 -20.54 -47.09
C GLU A 582 6.36 -20.02 -45.65
N ASN A 583 6.77 -18.78 -45.37
CA ASN A 583 6.60 -18.14 -44.07
C ASN A 583 5.12 -18.07 -43.63
N LEU A 584 4.20 -17.66 -44.52
CA LEU A 584 2.76 -17.69 -44.25
C LEU A 584 2.23 -19.11 -43.98
N VAL A 585 2.76 -20.11 -44.68
CA VAL A 585 2.39 -21.52 -44.47
C VAL A 585 2.94 -22.05 -43.13
N GLU A 586 4.11 -21.60 -42.68
CA GLU A 586 4.62 -21.90 -41.33
C GLU A 586 3.81 -21.20 -40.24
N GLU A 587 3.48 -19.91 -40.38
CA GLU A 587 2.61 -19.18 -39.45
C GLU A 587 1.23 -19.83 -39.32
N ILE A 588 0.60 -20.20 -40.45
CA ILE A 588 -0.68 -20.92 -40.46
C ILE A 588 -0.57 -22.31 -39.82
N GLN A 589 0.57 -23.01 -39.95
CA GLN A 589 0.80 -24.28 -39.26
C GLN A 589 0.99 -24.09 -37.74
N LEU A 590 1.73 -23.07 -37.33
CA LEU A 590 1.89 -22.72 -35.92
C LEU A 590 0.54 -22.34 -35.28
N GLU A 591 -0.24 -21.48 -35.95
CA GLU A 591 -1.58 -21.08 -35.50
C GLU A 591 -2.55 -22.27 -35.42
N ARG A 592 -2.52 -23.19 -36.41
CA ARG A 592 -3.27 -24.46 -36.34
C ARG A 592 -2.85 -25.31 -35.16
N SER A 593 -1.55 -25.50 -34.93
CA SER A 593 -1.05 -26.28 -33.78
C SER A 593 -1.42 -25.64 -32.44
N GLY A 594 -1.51 -24.30 -32.38
CA GLY A 594 -2.01 -23.56 -31.22
C GLY A 594 -3.51 -23.79 -31.00
N ARG A 595 -4.33 -23.68 -32.05
CA ARG A 595 -5.77 -23.99 -32.00
C ARG A 595 -6.04 -25.44 -31.62
N GLU A 596 -5.25 -26.39 -32.11
CA GLU A 596 -5.38 -27.81 -31.77
C GLU A 596 -5.10 -28.06 -30.29
N ARG A 597 -4.05 -27.47 -29.72
CA ARG A 597 -3.74 -27.53 -28.28
C ARG A 597 -4.86 -26.92 -27.43
N LEU A 598 -5.31 -25.71 -27.77
CA LEU A 598 -6.43 -25.05 -27.07
C LEU A 598 -7.73 -25.87 -27.14
N ASN A 599 -7.97 -26.58 -28.25
CA ASN A 599 -9.12 -27.46 -28.42
C ASN A 599 -8.98 -28.77 -27.61
N THR A 600 -7.76 -29.32 -27.46
CA THR A 600 -7.53 -30.43 -26.52
C THR A 600 -7.66 -29.98 -25.06
N ASP A 601 -7.15 -28.81 -24.71
CA ASP A 601 -7.21 -28.28 -23.35
C ASP A 601 -8.66 -27.95 -22.95
N LEU A 602 -9.45 -27.37 -23.86
CA LEU A 602 -10.89 -27.16 -23.68
C LEU A 602 -11.63 -28.48 -23.46
N ARG A 603 -11.37 -29.51 -24.27
CA ARG A 603 -12.00 -30.85 -24.11
C ARG A 603 -11.60 -31.55 -22.81
N ASN A 604 -10.40 -31.30 -22.31
CA ASN A 604 -9.96 -31.81 -21.01
C ASN A 604 -10.70 -31.10 -19.88
N ALA A 605 -10.81 -29.76 -19.93
CA ALA A 605 -11.58 -28.98 -18.96
C ALA A 605 -13.08 -29.31 -18.98
N GLU A 606 -13.67 -29.50 -20.17
CA GLU A 606 -15.03 -30.01 -20.36
C GLU A 606 -15.19 -31.36 -19.65
N GLN A 607 -14.32 -32.34 -19.91
CA GLN A 607 -14.37 -33.65 -19.27
C GLN A 607 -14.18 -33.58 -17.74
N GLU A 608 -13.25 -32.76 -17.23
CA GLU A 608 -13.04 -32.59 -15.80
C GLU A 608 -14.30 -32.03 -15.11
N HIS A 609 -14.89 -30.97 -15.66
CA HIS A 609 -16.17 -30.41 -15.23
C HIS A 609 -17.30 -31.45 -15.27
N ASP A 610 -17.36 -32.24 -16.35
CA ASP A 610 -18.33 -33.32 -16.54
C ASP A 610 -18.12 -34.49 -15.54
N THR A 611 -16.90 -34.70 -15.02
CA THR A 611 -16.67 -35.62 -13.87
C THR A 611 -16.98 -34.98 -12.53
N ALA A 612 -16.83 -33.67 -12.38
CA ALA A 612 -17.19 -32.93 -11.17
C ALA A 612 -18.71 -32.91 -10.96
N LEU A 613 -19.49 -32.56 -11.98
CA LEU A 613 -20.95 -32.65 -11.95
C LEU A 613 -21.43 -34.07 -11.59
N ARG A 614 -20.82 -35.11 -12.15
CA ARG A 614 -21.14 -36.52 -11.81
C ARG A 614 -20.71 -36.95 -10.40
N LYS A 615 -19.83 -36.21 -9.72
CA LYS A 615 -19.53 -36.42 -8.29
C LYS A 615 -20.56 -35.69 -7.43
N GLU A 616 -20.87 -34.43 -7.74
CA GLU A 616 -21.85 -33.64 -7.00
C GLU A 616 -23.26 -34.24 -7.09
N HIS A 617 -23.72 -34.69 -8.26
CA HIS A 617 -25.01 -35.38 -8.37
C HIS A 617 -25.09 -36.61 -7.47
N ARG A 618 -24.05 -37.45 -7.40
CA ARG A 618 -24.01 -38.61 -6.49
C ARG A 618 -23.96 -38.20 -5.02
N ALA A 619 -23.33 -37.07 -4.70
CA ALA A 619 -23.31 -36.52 -3.34
C ALA A 619 -24.67 -35.95 -2.94
N VAL A 620 -25.45 -35.40 -3.88
CA VAL A 620 -26.84 -34.99 -3.68
C VAL A 620 -27.74 -36.21 -3.51
N GLU A 621 -27.71 -37.18 -4.43
CA GLU A 621 -28.46 -38.45 -4.33
C GLU A 621 -28.19 -39.18 -2.99
N ALA A 622 -26.94 -39.20 -2.55
CA ALA A 622 -26.57 -39.76 -1.25
C ALA A 622 -27.18 -38.98 -0.07
N LYS A 623 -27.15 -37.65 -0.09
CA LYS A 623 -27.78 -36.80 0.94
C LYS A 623 -29.30 -36.95 0.95
N GLU A 624 -29.94 -37.02 -0.21
CA GLU A 624 -31.38 -37.22 -0.35
C GLU A 624 -31.81 -38.59 0.21
N SER A 625 -31.07 -39.66 -0.10
CA SER A 625 -31.35 -40.99 0.46
C SER A 625 -31.15 -41.05 1.99
N ALA A 626 -30.14 -40.36 2.52
CA ALA A 626 -29.92 -40.24 3.97
C ALA A 626 -31.04 -39.43 4.66
N LEU A 627 -31.46 -38.31 4.06
CA LEU A 627 -32.60 -37.50 4.53
C LEU A 627 -33.89 -38.33 4.53
N GLN A 628 -34.15 -39.10 3.47
CA GLN A 628 -35.32 -39.96 3.38
C GLN A 628 -35.29 -41.07 4.44
N SER A 629 -34.12 -41.62 4.79
CA SER A 629 -34.01 -42.55 5.93
C SER A 629 -34.35 -41.85 7.25
N ALA A 630 -33.77 -40.67 7.51
CA ALA A 630 -34.02 -39.92 8.74
C ALA A 630 -35.50 -39.53 8.92
N LEU A 631 -36.19 -39.17 7.83
CA LEU A 631 -37.64 -38.92 7.83
C LEU A 631 -38.45 -40.18 8.14
N ASN A 632 -38.08 -41.34 7.59
CA ASN A 632 -38.71 -42.62 7.92
C ASN A 632 -38.48 -43.02 9.38
N ASP A 633 -37.30 -42.74 9.94
CA ASP A 633 -36.98 -43.01 11.34
C ASP A 633 -37.70 -42.06 12.31
N LEU A 634 -37.86 -40.78 11.94
CA LEU A 634 -38.69 -39.83 12.67
C LEU A 634 -40.18 -40.25 12.69
N ALA A 635 -40.72 -40.71 11.56
CA ALA A 635 -42.09 -41.23 11.51
C ALA A 635 -42.27 -42.48 12.39
N ARG A 636 -41.24 -43.36 12.45
CA ARG A 636 -41.22 -44.52 13.35
C ARG A 636 -41.22 -44.12 14.84
N THR A 637 -40.39 -43.16 15.24
CA THR A 637 -40.33 -42.73 16.66
C THR A 637 -41.60 -41.97 17.08
N GLN A 638 -42.18 -41.15 16.21
CA GLN A 638 -43.49 -40.51 16.46
C GLN A 638 -44.61 -41.53 16.67
N SER A 639 -44.67 -42.59 15.86
CA SER A 639 -45.65 -43.67 16.03
C SER A 639 -45.46 -44.44 17.34
N LEU A 640 -44.22 -44.61 17.81
CA LEU A 640 -43.93 -45.29 19.09
C LEU A 640 -44.28 -44.40 20.29
N LEU A 641 -44.07 -43.08 20.19
CA LEU A 641 -44.44 -42.13 21.25
C LEU A 641 -45.96 -42.12 21.48
N ALA A 642 -46.74 -41.97 20.40
CA ALA A 642 -48.21 -41.97 20.47
C ALA A 642 -48.77 -43.27 21.09
N GLN A 643 -48.15 -44.42 20.82
CA GLN A 643 -48.53 -45.67 21.47
C GLN A 643 -48.29 -45.62 23.00
N ARG A 644 -47.14 -45.12 23.45
CA ARG A 644 -46.81 -45.03 24.88
C ARG A 644 -47.68 -44.04 25.65
N GLU A 645 -48.12 -42.98 25.00
CA GLU A 645 -49.12 -42.06 25.57
C GLU A 645 -50.45 -42.77 25.82
N THR A 646 -50.91 -43.63 24.88
CA THR A 646 -52.11 -44.45 25.10
C THR A 646 -51.94 -45.50 26.20
N ASP A 647 -50.80 -46.20 26.24
CA ASP A 647 -50.50 -47.21 27.27
C ASP A 647 -50.53 -46.61 28.69
N LEU A 648 -49.96 -45.40 28.86
CA LEU A 648 -49.88 -44.70 30.16
C LEU A 648 -51.28 -44.32 30.68
N SER A 649 -52.16 -43.84 29.80
CA SER A 649 -53.53 -43.46 30.15
C SER A 649 -54.35 -44.66 30.70
N ALA A 650 -54.13 -45.86 30.16
CA ALA A 650 -54.79 -47.07 30.62
C ALA A 650 -54.37 -47.47 32.04
N VAL A 651 -53.07 -47.36 32.36
CA VAL A 651 -52.53 -47.70 33.70
C VAL A 651 -53.10 -46.79 34.79
N GLN A 652 -53.26 -45.48 34.51
CA GLN A 652 -53.83 -44.53 35.46
C GLN A 652 -55.27 -44.91 35.86
N THR A 653 -56.15 -45.14 34.87
CA THR A 653 -57.55 -45.52 35.15
C THR A 653 -57.70 -46.87 35.88
N ALA A 654 -56.74 -47.77 35.75
CA ALA A 654 -56.74 -49.03 36.49
C ALA A 654 -56.40 -48.86 37.98
N LEU A 655 -55.55 -47.89 38.34
CA LEU A 655 -55.13 -47.66 39.73
C LEU A 655 -56.30 -47.11 40.58
N GLU A 656 -57.06 -46.16 40.03
CA GLU A 656 -58.19 -45.51 40.68
C GLU A 656 -59.30 -46.51 41.11
N THR A 657 -59.47 -47.62 40.38
CA THR A 657 -60.49 -48.63 40.71
C THR A 657 -60.10 -49.46 41.93
N PHE A 658 -58.84 -49.89 42.04
CA PHE A 658 -58.38 -50.68 43.19
C PHE A 658 -58.41 -49.88 44.51
N GLU A 659 -58.14 -48.58 44.47
CA GLU A 659 -58.26 -47.70 45.65
C GLU A 659 -59.70 -47.53 46.15
N ALA A 660 -60.70 -47.76 45.29
CA ALA A 660 -62.12 -47.73 45.65
C ALA A 660 -62.62 -49.06 46.25
N GLU A 661 -61.94 -50.17 45.97
CA GLU A 661 -62.29 -51.50 46.50
C GLU A 661 -61.69 -51.75 47.89
N SER A 662 -60.43 -51.34 48.10
CA SER A 662 -59.71 -51.51 49.38
C SER A 662 -60.41 -50.86 50.59
N LYS A 663 -61.25 -49.85 50.37
CA LYS A 663 -61.96 -49.08 51.42
C LYS A 663 -63.20 -49.78 52.02
N LYS A 664 -63.52 -51.03 51.65
CA LYS A 664 -64.82 -51.67 51.97
C LYS A 664 -64.79 -52.88 52.90
N LEU A 665 -63.64 -53.39 53.34
CA LEU A 665 -63.52 -54.71 53.97
C LEU A 665 -62.74 -54.73 55.30
N GLY A 666 -63.40 -54.25 56.35
CA GLY A 666 -63.16 -54.52 57.77
C GLY A 666 -64.43 -54.13 58.54
N GLU A 667 -64.88 -54.78 59.62
CA GLU A 667 -64.31 -55.83 60.48
C GLU A 667 -65.37 -56.99 60.60
N SER A 668 -65.30 -58.06 61.40
CA SER A 668 -64.75 -58.30 62.74
C SER A 668 -64.86 -59.80 63.12
N HIS A 669 -64.27 -60.21 64.26
CA HIS A 669 -64.50 -61.52 64.89
C HIS A 669 -64.49 -61.43 66.42
N THR A 670 -65.50 -61.98 67.11
CA THR A 670 -65.56 -62.05 68.58
C THR A 670 -66.22 -63.34 69.10
N THR A 671 -65.42 -64.39 69.36
CA THR A 671 -65.86 -65.61 70.07
C THR A 671 -65.22 -65.68 71.48
N ALA A 672 -65.13 -64.50 72.10
CA ALA A 672 -64.10 -64.03 73.03
C ALA A 672 -64.06 -64.66 74.44
N ARG A 673 -64.25 -65.99 74.58
CA ARG A 673 -64.07 -66.66 75.89
C ARG A 673 -63.72 -68.15 75.86
N PHE A 674 -64.36 -68.94 74.99
CA PHE A 674 -63.84 -70.28 74.65
C PHE A 674 -62.77 -70.19 73.56
N SER A 675 -62.69 -69.04 72.87
CA SER A 675 -61.40 -68.53 72.42
C SER A 675 -60.49 -68.36 73.65
N LEU A 676 -60.63 -67.36 74.54
CA LEU A 676 -59.63 -66.98 75.57
C LEU A 676 -58.78 -68.09 76.22
N GLN A 677 -59.29 -69.29 76.53
CA GLN A 677 -58.43 -70.41 76.95
C GLN A 677 -57.71 -71.12 75.79
N LEU A 678 -58.44 -71.52 74.74
CA LEU A 678 -57.88 -72.05 73.49
C LEU A 678 -57.01 -71.02 72.76
N GLU A 679 -57.17 -69.75 73.14
CA GLU A 679 -56.51 -68.50 72.74
C GLU A 679 -55.44 -68.05 73.74
N VAL A 680 -55.32 -68.64 74.94
CA VAL A 680 -54.05 -68.65 75.67
C VAL A 680 -53.11 -69.66 75.03
N ASP A 681 -53.60 -70.86 74.66
CA ASP A 681 -52.75 -71.83 73.96
C ASP A 681 -52.57 -71.49 72.47
N ARG A 682 -53.53 -70.81 71.84
CA ARG A 682 -53.32 -70.17 70.54
C ARG A 682 -52.45 -68.92 70.70
N LEU A 683 -52.57 -68.05 71.72
CA LEU A 683 -51.57 -66.98 71.92
C LEU A 683 -50.19 -67.53 72.21
N LYS A 684 -50.01 -68.72 72.82
CA LYS A 684 -48.68 -69.36 72.90
C LYS A 684 -48.18 -69.80 71.52
N ARG A 685 -48.98 -70.51 70.73
CA ARG A 685 -48.57 -70.94 69.37
C ARG A 685 -48.47 -69.77 68.40
N ASP A 686 -49.24 -68.71 68.60
CA ASP A 686 -49.21 -67.48 67.84
C ASP A 686 -48.08 -66.57 68.34
N LEU A 687 -47.63 -66.69 69.60
CA LEU A 687 -46.39 -66.06 70.10
C LEU A 687 -45.16 -66.82 69.60
N GLU A 688 -45.15 -68.16 69.61
CA GLU A 688 -44.12 -68.97 68.94
C GLU A 688 -44.08 -68.63 67.44
N ARG A 689 -45.23 -68.52 66.75
CA ARG A 689 -45.29 -68.06 65.36
C ARG A 689 -44.87 -66.61 65.21
N LEU A 690 -45.23 -65.71 66.12
CA LEU A 690 -44.81 -64.31 66.06
C LEU A 690 -43.32 -64.17 66.36
N GLU A 691 -42.71 -65.03 67.17
CA GLU A 691 -41.26 -65.12 67.35
C GLU A 691 -40.59 -65.68 66.09
N ASP A 692 -41.19 -66.70 65.45
CA ASP A 692 -40.72 -67.26 64.18
C ASP A 692 -40.86 -66.23 63.03
N GLU A 693 -41.99 -65.53 62.94
CA GLU A 693 -42.30 -64.45 62.00
C GLU A 693 -41.49 -63.20 62.29
N LEU A 694 -41.17 -62.89 63.55
CA LEU A 694 -40.26 -61.80 63.94
C LEU A 694 -38.80 -62.18 63.68
N SER A 695 -38.41 -63.46 63.76
CA SER A 695 -37.10 -63.93 63.32
C SER A 695 -36.98 -63.85 61.79
N ARG A 696 -38.04 -64.20 61.06
CA ARG A 696 -38.14 -64.04 59.61
C ARG A 696 -38.18 -62.56 59.22
N ALA A 697 -38.94 -61.72 59.92
CA ALA A 697 -39.01 -60.28 59.64
C ALA A 697 -37.69 -59.58 59.97
N ARG A 698 -36.98 -59.97 61.05
CA ARG A 698 -35.61 -59.53 61.32
C ARG A 698 -34.65 -59.97 60.24
N LYS A 699 -34.72 -61.23 59.80
CA LYS A 699 -33.87 -61.72 58.71
C LYS A 699 -34.20 -61.05 57.37
N GLU A 700 -35.47 -60.86 57.04
CA GLU A 700 -35.87 -60.12 55.84
C GLU A 700 -35.52 -58.62 55.96
N LEU A 701 -35.45 -58.06 57.17
CA LEU A 701 -34.96 -56.70 57.42
C LEU A 701 -33.44 -56.66 57.17
N GLU A 702 -32.67 -57.58 57.73
CA GLU A 702 -31.23 -57.76 57.49
C GLU A 702 -30.94 -57.99 55.98
N ASP A 703 -31.74 -58.83 55.30
CA ASP A 703 -31.69 -59.02 53.85
C ASP A 703 -32.14 -57.76 53.08
N ARG A 704 -33.01 -56.90 53.64
CA ARG A 704 -33.43 -55.61 53.03
C ARG A 704 -32.39 -54.50 53.25
N GLU A 705 -31.72 -54.48 54.40
CA GLU A 705 -30.64 -53.57 54.78
C GLU A 705 -29.36 -53.91 54.00
N GLY A 706 -29.01 -55.20 53.88
CA GLY A 706 -27.96 -55.69 52.98
C GLY A 706 -28.21 -55.27 51.53
N ARG A 707 -29.43 -55.51 51.01
CA ARG A 707 -29.86 -54.97 49.69
C ARG A 707 -30.04 -53.44 49.67
N GLY A 708 -30.02 -52.77 50.82
CA GLY A 708 -29.92 -51.32 50.94
C GLY A 708 -28.50 -50.90 50.61
N HIS A 709 -27.55 -51.36 51.43
CA HIS A 709 -26.12 -51.11 51.27
C HIS A 709 -25.54 -51.57 49.92
N GLU A 710 -26.05 -52.66 49.32
CA GLU A 710 -25.69 -53.05 47.95
C GLU A 710 -26.18 -52.02 46.90
N ARG A 711 -27.37 -51.43 47.08
CA ARG A 711 -27.87 -50.36 46.21
C ARG A 711 -27.10 -49.07 46.47
N ASP A 712 -26.85 -48.71 47.72
CA ASP A 712 -26.08 -47.52 48.09
C ASP A 712 -24.67 -47.59 47.50
N ALA A 713 -23.99 -48.74 47.62
CA ALA A 713 -22.67 -48.99 47.01
C ALA A 713 -22.67 -49.07 45.48
N VAL A 714 -23.83 -49.25 44.83
CA VAL A 714 -24.01 -49.10 43.37
C VAL A 714 -24.30 -47.64 43.02
N ILE A 715 -25.09 -46.93 43.82
CA ILE A 715 -25.37 -45.50 43.67
C ILE A 715 -24.08 -44.68 43.82
N ASP A 716 -23.23 -44.99 44.80
CA ASP A 716 -21.91 -44.37 44.97
C ASP A 716 -21.00 -44.60 43.76
N LYS A 717 -20.95 -45.83 43.22
CA LYS A 717 -20.19 -46.13 42.00
C LYS A 717 -20.72 -45.33 40.81
N LEU A 718 -22.03 -45.29 40.60
CA LEU A 718 -22.67 -44.49 39.56
C LEU A 718 -22.43 -42.98 39.78
N HIS A 719 -22.31 -42.50 41.02
CA HIS A 719 -21.96 -41.11 41.34
C HIS A 719 -20.47 -40.78 41.15
N VAL A 720 -19.56 -41.77 41.23
CA VAL A 720 -18.16 -41.61 40.83
C VAL A 720 -18.05 -41.65 39.31
N GLU A 721 -18.63 -42.66 38.65
CA GLU A 721 -18.66 -42.79 37.19
C GLU A 721 -19.29 -41.58 36.51
N ASN A 722 -20.38 -41.02 37.05
CA ASN A 722 -21.01 -39.80 36.51
C ASN A 722 -20.11 -38.56 36.71
N ARG A 723 -19.39 -38.43 37.83
CA ARG A 723 -18.38 -37.36 38.01
C ARG A 723 -17.21 -37.51 37.04
N ASP A 724 -16.71 -38.72 36.83
CA ASP A 724 -15.62 -38.99 35.88
C ASP A 724 -16.06 -38.75 34.44
N LEU A 725 -17.28 -39.15 34.06
CA LEU A 725 -17.87 -38.87 32.75
C LEU A 725 -18.12 -37.37 32.55
N ALA A 726 -18.58 -36.64 33.57
CA ALA A 726 -18.73 -35.18 33.51
C ALA A 726 -17.37 -34.46 33.37
N SER A 727 -16.33 -34.93 34.08
CA SER A 727 -14.95 -34.45 33.95
C SER A 727 -14.36 -34.72 32.56
N GLN A 728 -14.59 -35.92 32.02
CA GLN A 728 -14.23 -36.28 30.65
C GLN A 728 -14.98 -35.42 29.62
N LEU A 729 -16.29 -35.20 29.79
CA LEU A 729 -17.09 -34.34 28.92
C LEU A 729 -16.61 -32.89 28.96
N ALA A 730 -16.28 -32.35 30.14
CA ALA A 730 -15.73 -31.00 30.28
C ALA A 730 -14.37 -30.87 29.60
N SER A 731 -13.45 -31.82 29.81
CA SER A 731 -12.13 -31.82 29.15
C SER A 731 -12.22 -31.98 27.63
N GLN A 732 -13.13 -32.81 27.12
CA GLN A 732 -13.42 -32.92 25.69
C GLN A 732 -14.05 -31.65 25.12
N THR A 733 -14.95 -30.99 25.86
CA THR A 733 -15.56 -29.72 25.45
C THR A 733 -14.50 -28.63 25.35
N GLN A 734 -13.63 -28.50 26.36
CA GLN A 734 -12.50 -27.56 26.31
C GLN A 734 -11.50 -27.92 25.20
N ALA A 735 -11.21 -29.20 24.97
CA ALA A 735 -10.35 -29.61 23.85
C ALA A 735 -10.95 -29.25 22.49
N ARG A 736 -12.27 -29.37 22.31
CA ARG A 736 -12.97 -28.93 21.08
C ARG A 736 -12.99 -27.41 20.94
N LEU A 737 -13.17 -26.64 22.02
CA LEU A 737 -13.03 -25.18 22.00
C LEU A 737 -11.61 -24.76 21.60
N ASN A 738 -10.58 -25.28 22.26
CA ASN A 738 -9.17 -25.01 21.94
C ASN A 738 -8.77 -25.43 20.51
N VAL A 739 -9.53 -26.33 19.87
CA VAL A 739 -9.35 -26.73 18.46
C VAL A 739 -10.15 -25.82 17.52
N SER A 740 -11.33 -25.33 17.93
CA SER A 740 -12.06 -24.28 17.20
C SER A 740 -11.25 -23.00 17.17
N GLU A 741 -10.81 -22.48 18.32
CA GLU A 741 -10.00 -21.27 18.43
C GLU A 741 -8.78 -21.31 17.49
N LYS A 742 -8.08 -22.45 17.43
CA LYS A 742 -6.96 -22.66 16.50
C LYS A 742 -7.38 -22.77 15.04
N LEU A 743 -8.52 -23.39 14.75
CA LEU A 743 -9.08 -23.42 13.40
C LEU A 743 -9.42 -22.00 12.95
N ASP A 744 -10.10 -21.23 13.80
CA ASP A 744 -10.50 -19.84 13.57
C ASP A 744 -9.27 -18.92 13.43
N GLU A 745 -8.22 -19.09 14.24
CA GLU A 745 -6.91 -18.46 14.03
C GLU A 745 -6.30 -18.84 12.67
N THR A 746 -6.28 -20.12 12.28
CA THR A 746 -5.73 -20.52 10.98
C THR A 746 -6.55 -20.02 9.79
N LEU A 747 -7.88 -19.91 9.94
CA LEU A 747 -8.76 -19.34 8.92
C LEU A 747 -8.62 -17.81 8.82
N ALA A 748 -8.39 -17.11 9.94
CA ALA A 748 -8.05 -15.69 9.93
C ALA A 748 -6.70 -15.44 9.25
N ASN A 749 -5.67 -16.23 9.59
CA ASN A 749 -4.35 -16.17 8.97
C ASN A 749 -4.35 -16.59 7.49
N LEU A 750 -5.25 -17.49 7.08
CA LEU A 750 -5.47 -17.82 5.68
C LEU A 750 -6.07 -16.61 4.94
N LYS A 751 -7.12 -15.99 5.47
CA LYS A 751 -7.78 -14.82 4.87
C LYS A 751 -6.84 -13.63 4.73
N THR A 752 -5.95 -13.37 5.70
CA THR A 752 -4.93 -12.31 5.57
C THR A 752 -3.92 -12.65 4.49
N ALA A 753 -3.41 -13.88 4.43
CA ALA A 753 -2.51 -14.33 3.36
C ALA A 753 -3.17 -14.31 1.96
N GLU A 754 -4.46 -14.60 1.85
CA GLU A 754 -5.25 -14.49 0.62
C GLU A 754 -5.45 -13.03 0.19
N ALA A 755 -5.70 -12.12 1.14
CA ALA A 755 -5.75 -10.68 0.89
C ALA A 755 -4.39 -10.13 0.45
N GLU A 756 -3.28 -10.53 1.10
CA GLU A 756 -1.92 -10.20 0.67
C GLU A 756 -1.66 -10.71 -0.75
N LEU A 757 -1.98 -11.98 -1.06
CA LEU A 757 -1.88 -12.54 -2.42
C LEU A 757 -2.72 -11.75 -3.44
N SER A 758 -3.90 -11.26 -3.07
CA SER A 758 -4.71 -10.37 -3.91
C SER A 758 -3.97 -9.06 -4.21
N THR A 759 -3.40 -8.40 -3.19
CA THR A 759 -2.61 -7.16 -3.39
C THR A 759 -1.35 -7.40 -4.23
N PHE A 760 -0.66 -8.53 -4.05
CA PHE A 760 0.50 -8.89 -4.87
C PHE A 760 0.12 -9.18 -6.32
N ARG A 761 -1.00 -9.87 -6.59
CA ARG A 761 -1.53 -10.07 -7.95
C ARG A 761 -1.89 -8.75 -8.62
N SER A 762 -2.60 -7.87 -7.92
CA SER A 762 -2.90 -6.52 -8.41
C SER A 762 -1.61 -5.74 -8.75
N ARG A 763 -0.61 -5.79 -7.86
CA ARG A 763 0.67 -5.12 -8.10
C ARG A 763 1.49 -5.72 -9.23
N VAL A 764 1.42 -7.04 -9.46
CA VAL A 764 2.02 -7.68 -10.65
C VAL A 764 1.32 -7.17 -11.92
N ALA A 765 -0.02 -7.17 -11.96
CA ALA A 765 -0.77 -6.66 -13.10
C ALA A 765 -0.47 -5.17 -13.40
N GLU A 766 -0.33 -4.32 -12.38
CA GLU A 766 0.14 -2.94 -12.57
C GLU A 766 1.54 -2.87 -13.21
N LEU A 767 2.48 -3.72 -12.77
CA LEU A 767 3.85 -3.73 -13.25
C LEU A 767 3.93 -4.28 -14.68
N GLU A 768 3.13 -5.29 -15.02
CA GLU A 768 2.96 -5.82 -16.38
C GLU A 768 2.33 -4.78 -17.31
N GLN A 769 1.30 -4.04 -16.85
CA GLN A 769 0.69 -2.97 -17.63
C GLN A 769 1.66 -1.80 -17.87
N ARG A 770 2.48 -1.43 -16.87
CA ARG A 770 3.56 -0.45 -17.01
C ARG A 770 4.61 -0.95 -18.00
N LEU A 771 5.10 -2.18 -17.86
CA LEU A 771 6.07 -2.78 -18.77
C LEU A 771 5.55 -2.84 -20.22
N ALA A 772 4.30 -3.23 -20.43
CA ALA A 772 3.67 -3.26 -21.75
C ALA A 772 3.46 -1.85 -22.35
N LYS A 773 3.23 -0.82 -21.52
CA LYS A 773 3.18 0.57 -21.95
C LYS A 773 4.57 1.09 -22.33
N ASP A 774 5.58 0.79 -21.52
CA ASP A 774 6.97 1.20 -21.75
C ASP A 774 7.52 0.52 -23.02
N GLN A 775 7.28 -0.78 -23.21
CA GLN A 775 7.58 -1.52 -24.44
C GLN A 775 6.91 -0.90 -25.69
N ARG A 776 5.62 -0.54 -25.61
CA ARG A 776 4.94 0.17 -26.71
C ARG A 776 5.59 1.51 -27.01
N SER A 777 5.92 2.30 -25.98
CA SER A 777 6.60 3.59 -26.16
C SER A 777 8.00 3.45 -26.75
N LEU A 778 8.73 2.39 -26.39
CA LEU A 778 10.02 2.04 -26.96
C LEU A 778 9.86 1.71 -28.45
N LEU A 779 8.90 0.84 -28.81
CA LEU A 779 8.64 0.47 -30.20
C LEU A 779 8.20 1.67 -31.06
N THR A 780 7.35 2.56 -30.53
CA THR A 780 7.00 3.83 -31.20
C THR A 780 8.21 4.74 -31.37
N ALA A 781 9.06 4.88 -30.35
CA ALA A 781 10.29 5.68 -30.45
C ALA A 781 11.30 5.06 -31.44
N GLU A 782 11.46 3.74 -31.46
CA GLU A 782 12.29 3.05 -32.45
C GLU A 782 11.75 3.23 -33.87
N SER A 783 10.43 3.17 -34.08
CA SER A 783 9.83 3.48 -35.40
C SER A 783 10.21 4.91 -35.79
N GLN A 784 9.89 5.90 -34.95
CA GLN A 784 10.23 7.31 -35.20
C GLN A 784 11.73 7.52 -35.47
N TYR A 785 12.63 6.77 -34.84
CA TYR A 785 14.05 6.81 -35.14
C TYR A 785 14.44 6.10 -36.45
N ARG A 786 13.78 5.00 -36.83
CA ARG A 786 13.92 4.38 -38.16
C ARG A 786 13.42 5.32 -39.26
N ASP A 787 12.26 5.94 -39.06
CA ASP A 787 11.63 6.88 -39.99
C ASP A 787 12.50 8.15 -40.16
N GLN A 788 12.97 8.75 -39.07
CA GLN A 788 13.95 9.85 -39.15
C GLN A 788 15.28 9.43 -39.82
N LEU A 789 15.68 8.16 -39.71
CA LEU A 789 16.90 7.67 -40.37
C LEU A 789 16.67 7.50 -41.88
N THR A 790 15.52 6.99 -42.32
CA THR A 790 15.18 6.85 -43.75
C THR A 790 14.98 8.22 -44.39
N GLU A 791 14.31 9.17 -43.73
CA GLU A 791 14.21 10.58 -44.16
C GLU A 791 15.60 11.21 -44.35
N ARG A 792 16.45 11.17 -43.31
CA ARG A 792 17.82 11.74 -43.36
C ARG A 792 18.67 11.10 -44.44
N ASN A 793 18.61 9.78 -44.58
CA ASN A 793 19.36 9.07 -45.62
C ASN A 793 18.85 9.39 -47.04
N THR A 794 17.54 9.59 -47.21
CA THR A 794 16.93 10.00 -48.48
C THR A 794 17.32 11.44 -48.85
N LEU A 795 17.31 12.35 -47.88
CA LEU A 795 17.80 13.73 -48.05
C LEU A 795 19.30 13.76 -48.37
N LEU A 796 20.12 12.96 -47.69
CA LEU A 796 21.55 12.85 -47.97
C LEU A 796 21.83 12.29 -49.37
N LEU A 797 21.12 11.25 -49.80
CA LEU A 797 21.24 10.71 -51.16
C LEU A 797 20.80 11.75 -52.20
N THR A 798 19.72 12.49 -51.92
CA THR A 798 19.22 13.57 -52.79
C THR A 798 20.25 14.69 -52.94
N ILE A 799 20.86 15.14 -51.84
CA ILE A 799 21.94 16.15 -51.84
C ILE A 799 23.15 15.64 -52.63
N TYR A 800 23.56 14.38 -52.43
CA TYR A 800 24.66 13.77 -53.18
C TYR A 800 24.37 13.71 -54.68
N GLN A 801 23.17 13.32 -55.10
CA GLN A 801 22.75 13.33 -56.51
C GLN A 801 22.71 14.75 -57.10
N TYR A 802 22.27 15.76 -56.35
CA TYR A 802 22.35 17.16 -56.79
C TYR A 802 23.79 17.64 -56.93
N MET A 803 24.71 17.19 -56.06
CA MET A 803 26.13 17.49 -56.19
C MET A 803 26.77 16.80 -57.40
N ASP A 804 26.45 15.54 -57.68
CA ASP A 804 26.95 14.83 -58.89
C ASP A 804 26.46 15.52 -60.17
N LYS A 805 25.22 16.02 -60.19
CA LYS A 805 24.68 16.89 -61.26
C LYS A 805 25.45 18.20 -61.42
N ILE A 806 25.68 18.94 -60.32
CA ILE A 806 26.41 20.23 -60.32
C ILE A 806 27.86 20.04 -60.77
N LEU A 807 28.50 18.94 -60.38
CA LEU A 807 29.87 18.59 -60.73
C LEU A 807 29.98 17.91 -62.11
N GLY A 808 28.86 17.65 -62.78
CA GLY A 808 28.80 17.03 -64.12
C GLY A 808 29.21 15.56 -64.17
N VAL A 809 29.27 14.87 -63.02
CA VAL A 809 29.82 13.52 -62.90
C VAL A 809 28.91 12.47 -63.55
N ASP A 810 27.61 12.76 -63.67
CA ASP A 810 26.62 11.96 -64.41
C ASP A 810 27.05 11.62 -65.85
N LYS A 811 27.96 12.40 -66.44
CA LYS A 811 28.48 12.20 -67.80
C LYS A 811 29.77 11.37 -67.87
N THR A 812 30.30 10.90 -66.74
CA THR A 812 31.43 9.98 -66.71
C THR A 812 30.93 8.54 -66.63
N PRO A 813 31.34 7.64 -67.56
CA PRO A 813 30.86 6.26 -67.54
C PRO A 813 31.36 5.55 -66.27
N LYS A 814 30.40 5.10 -65.45
CA LYS A 814 30.66 4.39 -64.19
C LYS A 814 31.44 3.10 -64.51
N LYS A 815 32.65 2.95 -63.96
CA LYS A 815 33.44 1.73 -64.16
C LYS A 815 32.71 0.54 -63.52
N HIS A 816 32.44 -0.47 -64.35
CA HIS A 816 31.75 -1.72 -64.00
C HIS A 816 32.13 -2.25 -62.61
N GLY A 817 31.12 -2.54 -61.78
CA GLY A 817 31.27 -3.25 -60.50
C GLY A 817 31.29 -2.38 -59.24
N GLN A 818 31.51 -1.06 -59.30
CA GLN A 818 31.30 -0.21 -58.12
C GLN A 818 29.82 0.16 -57.97
N ALA A 819 29.12 -0.58 -57.11
CA ALA A 819 27.78 -0.22 -56.66
C ALA A 819 27.79 1.16 -56.00
N GLU A 820 26.76 1.96 -56.25
CA GLU A 820 26.61 3.27 -55.62
C GLU A 820 26.58 3.12 -54.10
N THR A 821 27.46 3.85 -53.41
CA THR A 821 27.57 3.80 -51.94
C THR A 821 26.40 4.55 -51.32
N LYS A 822 25.24 3.90 -51.25
CA LYS A 822 24.01 4.48 -50.71
C LYS A 822 24.14 4.70 -49.20
N PRO A 823 23.59 5.79 -48.62
CA PRO A 823 23.69 6.07 -47.18
C PRO A 823 23.17 4.93 -46.29
N PHE A 824 22.18 4.19 -46.78
CA PHE A 824 21.54 3.06 -46.07
C PHE A 824 22.45 1.83 -45.90
N THR A 825 23.47 1.65 -46.75
CA THR A 825 24.26 0.40 -46.81
C THR A 825 25.69 0.55 -46.28
N ASN A 826 26.34 1.69 -46.51
CA ASN A 826 27.66 1.97 -45.95
C ASN A 826 27.89 3.48 -45.78
N PHE A 827 27.49 4.01 -44.63
CA PHE A 827 27.52 5.45 -44.35
C PHE A 827 28.93 6.04 -44.38
N SER A 828 29.98 5.34 -43.93
CA SER A 828 31.34 5.91 -43.91
C SER A 828 31.88 6.14 -45.31
N VAL A 829 31.73 5.15 -46.21
CA VAL A 829 32.19 5.30 -47.60
C VAL A 829 31.32 6.32 -48.36
N PHE A 830 30.01 6.37 -48.09
CA PHE A 830 29.15 7.46 -48.59
C PHE A 830 29.64 8.84 -48.11
N HIS A 831 29.99 8.98 -46.83
CA HIS A 831 30.46 10.21 -46.21
C HIS A 831 31.80 10.68 -46.80
N ASP A 832 32.76 9.76 -46.99
CA ASP A 832 34.04 10.05 -47.65
C ASP A 832 33.85 10.48 -49.11
N ASN A 833 32.94 9.82 -49.84
CA ASN A 833 32.57 10.21 -51.21
C ASN A 833 31.92 11.61 -51.24
N LEU A 834 30.97 11.88 -50.35
CA LEU A 834 30.32 13.19 -50.21
C LEU A 834 31.34 14.30 -49.87
N ILE A 835 32.29 14.03 -48.98
CA ILE A 835 33.39 14.95 -48.65
C ILE A 835 34.30 15.19 -49.87
N SER A 836 34.59 14.16 -50.67
CA SER A 836 35.38 14.31 -51.91
C SER A 836 34.67 15.23 -52.92
N ARG A 837 33.36 15.04 -53.11
CA ARG A 837 32.53 15.93 -53.93
C ARG A 837 32.50 17.37 -53.39
N LEU A 838 32.26 17.56 -52.08
CA LEU A 838 32.26 18.88 -51.44
C LEU A 838 33.59 19.62 -51.63
N LYS A 839 34.73 18.93 -51.54
CA LYS A 839 36.06 19.51 -51.83
C LYS A 839 36.13 20.01 -53.27
N SER A 840 35.77 19.18 -54.25
CA SER A 840 35.78 19.60 -55.66
C SER A 840 34.83 20.76 -55.97
N LEU A 841 33.68 20.84 -55.28
CA LEU A 841 32.76 21.98 -55.38
C LEU A 841 33.37 23.26 -54.78
N SER A 842 34.07 23.14 -53.66
CA SER A 842 34.80 24.25 -53.02
C SER A 842 35.96 24.75 -53.87
N ASP A 843 36.71 23.85 -54.53
CA ASP A 843 37.75 24.21 -55.50
C ASP A 843 37.16 24.95 -56.71
N ILE A 844 36.01 24.51 -57.23
CA ILE A 844 35.29 25.20 -58.31
C ILE A 844 34.83 26.59 -57.86
N GLN A 845 34.30 26.73 -56.64
CA GLN A 845 33.95 28.04 -56.07
C GLN A 845 35.19 28.95 -55.98
N LEU A 846 36.31 28.45 -55.46
CA LEU A 846 37.55 29.22 -55.31
C LEU A 846 38.09 29.70 -56.68
N ILE A 847 38.03 28.83 -57.69
CA ILE A 847 38.39 29.15 -59.08
C ILE A 847 37.42 30.19 -59.67
N PHE A 848 36.11 30.07 -59.41
CA PHE A 848 35.11 31.02 -59.86
C PHE A 848 35.31 32.40 -59.21
N GLU A 849 35.44 32.48 -57.89
CA GLU A 849 35.75 33.71 -57.17
C GLU A 849 37.03 34.39 -57.68
N LYS A 850 38.09 33.61 -57.93
CA LYS A 850 39.33 34.12 -58.51
C LYS A 850 39.09 34.71 -59.91
N ARG A 851 38.35 34.01 -60.77
CA ARG A 851 38.00 34.49 -62.12
C ARG A 851 37.11 35.72 -62.11
N VAL A 852 36.19 35.83 -61.15
CA VAL A 852 35.38 37.05 -60.93
C VAL A 852 36.27 38.20 -60.50
N LYS A 853 37.10 38.03 -59.46
CA LYS A 853 38.03 39.06 -58.97
C LYS A 853 39.04 39.50 -60.05
N GLU A 854 39.52 38.58 -60.90
CA GLU A 854 40.33 38.90 -62.08
C GLU A 854 39.56 39.69 -63.15
N ALA A 855 38.29 39.36 -63.40
CA ALA A 855 37.46 40.10 -64.36
C ALA A 855 37.10 41.50 -63.85
N GLU A 856 36.66 41.62 -62.59
CA GLU A 856 36.42 42.88 -61.89
C GLU A 856 37.65 43.78 -61.90
N GLY A 857 38.85 43.23 -61.63
CA GLY A 857 40.12 43.94 -61.74
C GLY A 857 40.35 44.50 -63.14
N ARG A 858 40.28 43.66 -64.18
CA ARG A 858 40.46 44.07 -65.60
C ARG A 858 39.45 45.12 -66.03
N TYR A 859 38.19 45.02 -65.61
CA TYR A 859 37.16 46.03 -65.92
C TYR A 859 37.37 47.32 -65.12
N THR A 860 37.80 47.24 -63.86
CA THR A 860 38.13 48.41 -63.03
C THR A 860 39.33 49.18 -63.60
N GLU A 861 40.38 48.48 -64.02
CA GLU A 861 41.52 49.07 -64.74
C GLU A 861 41.07 49.75 -66.03
N LYS A 862 40.28 49.05 -66.87
CA LYS A 862 39.76 49.60 -68.13
C LYS A 862 38.86 50.83 -67.91
N ILE A 863 38.03 50.84 -66.88
CA ILE A 863 37.22 52.00 -66.48
C ILE A 863 38.12 53.14 -65.97
N GLY A 864 39.16 52.83 -65.20
CA GLY A 864 40.17 53.78 -64.76
C GLY A 864 40.90 54.44 -65.94
N ASP A 865 41.28 53.67 -66.95
CA ASP A 865 41.93 54.19 -68.16
C ASP A 865 40.99 54.98 -69.05
N MET A 866 39.72 54.56 -69.20
CA MET A 866 38.71 55.39 -69.88
C MET A 866 38.47 56.71 -69.14
N ARG A 867 38.48 56.73 -67.80
CA ARG A 867 38.43 57.97 -67.01
C ARG A 867 39.66 58.85 -67.25
N LYS A 868 40.88 58.30 -67.23
CA LYS A 868 42.11 59.05 -67.56
C LYS A 868 42.07 59.63 -68.98
N GLN A 869 41.53 58.90 -69.96
CA GLN A 869 41.38 59.36 -71.34
C GLN A 869 40.33 60.48 -71.45
N LEU A 870 39.22 60.39 -70.72
CA LEU A 870 38.22 61.47 -70.65
C LEU A 870 38.80 62.72 -69.98
N ASP A 871 39.47 62.58 -68.83
CA ASP A 871 40.16 63.69 -68.14
C ASP A 871 41.20 64.36 -69.05
N TYR A 872 41.92 63.58 -69.87
CA TYR A 872 42.87 64.09 -70.83
C TYR A 872 42.19 64.85 -71.97
N ARG A 873 41.07 64.33 -72.51
CA ARG A 873 40.26 65.02 -73.53
C ARG A 873 39.62 66.31 -72.99
N TRP A 874 39.09 66.31 -71.78
CA TRP A 874 38.63 67.53 -71.09
C TRP A 874 39.76 68.56 -70.98
N LYS A 875 40.94 68.16 -70.47
CA LYS A 875 42.12 69.04 -70.39
C LYS A 875 42.66 69.49 -71.75
N GLN A 876 42.31 68.82 -72.85
CA GLN A 876 42.55 69.33 -74.22
C GLN A 876 41.48 70.35 -74.62
N ILE A 877 40.20 70.07 -74.37
CA ILE A 877 39.08 70.99 -74.61
C ILE A 877 39.29 72.30 -73.84
N ASP A 878 39.62 72.25 -72.55
CA ASP A 878 39.93 73.43 -71.72
C ASP A 878 41.01 74.34 -72.36
N ARG A 879 42.04 73.72 -72.96
CA ARG A 879 43.13 74.42 -73.66
C ARG A 879 42.68 75.01 -74.99
N PHE A 880 41.85 74.30 -75.74
CA PHE A 880 41.26 74.80 -76.98
C PHE A 880 40.28 75.95 -76.70
N GLU A 881 39.43 75.84 -75.69
CA GLU A 881 38.53 76.91 -75.25
C GLU A 881 39.30 78.14 -74.75
N ALA A 882 40.33 77.96 -73.93
CA ALA A 882 41.21 79.05 -73.52
C ALA A 882 41.88 79.73 -74.73
N SER A 883 42.40 78.96 -75.69
CA SER A 883 43.00 79.49 -76.92
C SER A 883 41.99 80.25 -77.78
N VAL A 884 40.80 79.69 -78.00
CA VAL A 884 39.68 80.33 -78.73
C VAL A 884 39.24 81.61 -78.01
N LYS A 885 39.18 81.61 -76.69
CA LYS A 885 38.88 82.80 -75.87
C LYS A 885 39.95 83.88 -76.04
N THR A 886 41.24 83.54 -75.97
CA THR A 886 42.33 84.50 -76.24
C THR A 886 42.26 85.05 -77.67
N VAL A 887 41.94 84.23 -78.67
CA VAL A 887 41.73 84.70 -80.07
C VAL A 887 40.48 85.59 -80.18
N ALA A 888 39.40 85.30 -79.45
CA ALA A 888 38.20 86.14 -79.40
C ALA A 888 38.46 87.49 -78.72
N GLU A 889 39.22 87.50 -77.62
CA GLU A 889 39.68 88.70 -76.91
C GLU A 889 40.60 89.53 -77.81
N GLN A 890 41.58 88.92 -78.48
CA GLN A 890 42.41 89.59 -79.50
C GLN A 890 41.53 90.20 -80.59
N LYS A 891 40.59 89.45 -81.18
CA LYS A 891 39.63 89.94 -82.18
C LYS A 891 38.78 91.10 -81.66
N ALA A 892 38.38 91.10 -80.39
CA ALA A 892 37.68 92.22 -79.76
C ALA A 892 38.58 93.45 -79.60
N THR A 893 39.85 93.30 -79.19
CA THR A 893 40.80 94.42 -79.15
C THR A 893 41.10 94.98 -80.54
N TRP A 894 41.18 94.14 -81.58
CA TRP A 894 41.33 94.58 -82.96
C TRP A 894 40.10 95.35 -83.46
N ARG A 895 38.88 94.88 -83.18
CA ARG A 895 37.65 95.67 -83.46
C ARG A 895 37.64 97.00 -82.71
N LYS A 896 38.05 97.03 -81.44
CA LYS A 896 38.09 98.29 -80.67
C LYS A 896 39.12 99.26 -81.23
N LYS A 897 40.31 98.76 -81.62
CA LYS A 897 41.34 99.55 -82.33
C LYS A 897 40.82 100.08 -83.68
N LEU A 898 40.13 99.24 -84.46
CA LEU A 898 39.52 99.63 -85.72
C LEU A 898 38.48 100.73 -85.50
N SER A 899 37.54 100.55 -84.57
CA SER A 899 36.52 101.56 -84.22
C SER A 899 37.13 102.87 -83.72
N THR A 900 38.22 102.85 -82.93
CA THR A 900 38.93 104.08 -82.59
C THR A 900 39.59 104.74 -83.80
N LYS A 901 40.08 103.98 -84.79
CA LYS A 901 40.64 104.53 -86.02
C LYS A 901 39.58 105.00 -87.02
N GLU A 902 38.41 104.37 -87.04
CA GLU A 902 37.22 104.85 -87.76
C GLU A 902 36.77 106.19 -87.16
N GLY A 903 36.66 106.29 -85.84
CA GLY A 903 36.35 107.56 -85.14
C GLY A 903 37.41 108.65 -85.32
N GLU A 904 38.71 108.30 -85.31
CA GLU A 904 39.78 109.25 -85.68
C GLU A 904 39.65 109.72 -87.14
N VAL A 905 39.33 108.81 -88.07
CA VAL A 905 39.11 109.15 -89.49
C VAL A 905 37.83 109.99 -89.68
N GLU A 906 36.78 109.75 -88.90
CA GLU A 906 35.57 110.59 -88.91
C GLU A 906 35.83 111.97 -88.33
N ALA A 907 36.60 112.09 -87.25
CA ALA A 907 37.05 113.39 -86.72
C ALA A 907 37.98 114.13 -87.70
N LEU A 908 38.83 113.42 -88.45
CA LEU A 908 39.63 113.99 -89.52
C LEU A 908 38.79 114.39 -90.75
N LYS A 909 37.70 113.67 -91.05
CA LYS A 909 36.72 114.07 -92.08
C LYS A 909 35.91 115.28 -91.64
N SER A 910 35.44 115.35 -90.38
CA SER A 910 34.67 116.48 -89.88
C SER A 910 35.54 117.74 -89.81
N THR A 911 36.76 117.65 -89.27
CA THR A 911 37.70 118.78 -89.26
C THR A 911 38.13 119.20 -90.67
N ASN A 912 38.24 118.29 -91.65
CA ASN A 912 38.44 118.66 -93.06
C ASN A 912 37.17 119.34 -93.64
N SER A 913 35.97 118.91 -93.28
CA SER A 913 34.71 119.57 -93.66
C SER A 913 34.59 120.97 -93.02
N ASP A 914 35.05 121.14 -91.79
CA ASP A 914 35.08 122.43 -91.08
C ASP A 914 36.17 123.36 -91.66
N LEU A 915 37.32 122.82 -92.06
CA LEU A 915 38.35 123.57 -92.78
C LEU A 915 37.87 123.95 -94.19
N GLN A 916 37.07 123.11 -94.86
CA GLN A 916 36.44 123.43 -96.14
C GLN A 916 35.34 124.50 -95.98
N SER A 917 34.51 124.42 -94.93
CA SER A 917 33.49 125.45 -94.65
C SER A 917 34.13 126.78 -94.24
N GLN A 918 35.24 126.75 -93.50
CA GLN A 918 36.07 127.92 -93.20
C GLN A 918 36.76 128.48 -94.47
N LEU A 919 37.25 127.63 -95.39
CA LEU A 919 37.78 128.06 -96.70
C LEU A 919 36.73 128.71 -97.61
N VAL A 920 35.45 128.32 -97.48
CA VAL A 920 34.33 129.01 -98.13
C VAL A 920 33.98 130.32 -97.41
N SER A 921 34.00 130.32 -96.07
CA SER A 921 33.70 131.48 -95.23
C SER A 921 34.72 132.61 -95.33
N MET A 922 36.03 132.30 -95.40
CA MET A 922 37.12 133.28 -95.39
C MET A 922 37.41 133.93 -96.76
N LYS A 923 36.46 133.87 -97.71
CA LYS A 923 36.59 134.48 -99.05
C LYS A 923 36.04 135.91 -99.18
N LYS A 924 36.45 136.80 -98.27
CA LYS A 924 36.88 138.18 -98.58
C LYS A 924 37.71 138.80 -97.42
N PRO A 925 38.67 139.72 -97.69
CA PRO A 925 39.90 139.76 -96.89
C PRO A 925 40.12 141.02 -96.01
N GLY A 926 41.08 140.91 -95.07
CA GLY A 926 41.59 141.98 -94.19
C GLY A 926 41.21 141.76 -92.72
N GLN A 927 41.95 141.07 -91.83
CA GLN A 927 43.39 141.00 -91.47
C GLN A 927 43.69 141.80 -90.18
N GLY A 928 44.32 141.14 -89.20
CA GLY A 928 44.81 141.79 -87.97
C GLY A 928 45.32 140.78 -86.92
N ASP A 929 46.58 140.91 -86.49
CA ASP A 929 47.28 139.95 -85.64
C ASP A 929 47.65 140.52 -84.26
N SER A 930 47.45 139.76 -83.17
CA SER A 930 48.11 140.00 -81.87
C SER A 930 47.89 138.91 -80.81
N SER A 931 46.74 138.21 -80.84
CA SER A 931 46.26 137.37 -79.73
C SER A 931 46.98 136.02 -79.57
N GLU A 932 47.54 135.48 -80.65
CA GLU A 932 47.97 134.08 -80.74
C GLU A 932 49.14 133.71 -79.80
N VAL A 933 50.11 134.62 -79.62
CA VAL A 933 51.32 134.39 -78.81
C VAL A 933 50.98 134.01 -77.37
N ARG A 934 49.88 134.53 -76.81
CA ARG A 934 49.47 134.28 -75.42
C ARG A 934 48.87 132.88 -75.21
N ALA A 935 48.34 132.26 -76.26
CA ALA A 935 47.75 130.91 -76.19
C ALA A 935 48.81 129.80 -76.17
N LEU A 936 49.96 130.03 -76.81
CA LEU A 936 51.04 129.04 -76.90
C LEU A 936 51.70 128.77 -75.53
N THR A 937 51.96 129.81 -74.74
CA THR A 937 52.57 129.68 -73.40
C THR A 937 51.73 128.84 -72.44
N ALA A 938 50.40 128.98 -72.51
CA ALA A 938 49.46 128.20 -71.68
C ALA A 938 49.39 126.69 -72.07
N ARG A 939 49.76 126.35 -73.30
CA ARG A 939 49.90 124.94 -73.74
C ARG A 939 51.17 124.29 -73.15
N ALA A 940 52.27 125.02 -73.05
CA ALA A 940 53.55 124.49 -72.57
C ALA A 940 53.46 123.97 -71.12
N MET A 941 52.99 124.80 -70.17
CA MET A 941 52.88 124.42 -68.75
C MET A 941 51.92 123.24 -68.49
N ASN A 942 50.95 122.99 -69.39
CA ASN A 942 50.07 121.83 -69.32
C ASN A 942 50.72 120.53 -69.83
N ALA A 943 51.80 120.61 -70.61
CA ALA A 943 52.58 119.43 -71.02
C ALA A 943 53.50 118.95 -69.89
N GLU A 944 54.19 119.86 -69.21
CA GLU A 944 55.13 119.55 -68.10
C GLU A 944 54.44 118.80 -66.94
N ARG A 945 53.23 119.22 -66.57
CA ARG A 945 52.38 118.55 -65.56
C ARG A 945 51.88 117.16 -65.98
N ARG A 946 51.87 116.85 -67.28
CA ARG A 946 51.55 115.50 -67.78
C ARG A 946 52.78 114.59 -67.75
N ILE A 947 53.96 115.12 -68.09
CA ILE A 947 55.23 114.36 -68.05
C ILE A 947 55.54 113.89 -66.63
N THR A 948 55.45 114.77 -65.64
CA THR A 948 55.68 114.42 -64.21
C THR A 948 54.71 113.35 -63.68
N ASN A 949 53.42 113.44 -64.04
CA ASN A 949 52.45 112.40 -63.69
C ASN A 949 52.74 111.05 -64.38
N LEU A 950 53.22 111.05 -65.63
CA LEU A 950 53.61 109.84 -66.35
C LEU A 950 54.88 109.19 -65.76
N GLN A 951 55.86 109.98 -65.32
CA GLN A 951 57.04 109.44 -64.61
C GLN A 951 56.65 108.75 -63.30
N ASN A 952 55.76 109.34 -62.49
CA ASN A 952 55.28 108.72 -61.26
C ASN A 952 54.48 107.42 -61.53
N GLN A 953 53.74 107.35 -62.64
CA GLN A 953 53.03 106.13 -63.05
C GLN A 953 53.99 105.03 -63.55
N LEU A 954 55.06 105.40 -64.25
CA LEU A 954 56.10 104.47 -64.69
C LEU A 954 56.83 103.84 -63.49
N LEU A 955 57.27 104.67 -62.53
CA LEU A 955 57.98 104.21 -61.33
C LEU A 955 57.13 103.22 -60.51
N SER A 956 55.84 103.51 -60.34
CA SER A 956 54.90 102.58 -59.67
C SER A 956 54.55 101.34 -60.50
N ALA A 957 54.83 101.31 -61.81
CA ALA A 957 54.73 100.10 -62.62
C ALA A 957 56.00 99.24 -62.52
N GLU A 958 57.17 99.86 -62.43
CA GLU A 958 58.46 99.20 -62.24
C GLU A 958 58.53 98.48 -60.88
N GLU A 959 58.08 99.11 -59.79
CA GLU A 959 57.94 98.47 -58.45
C GLU A 959 56.99 97.26 -58.45
N LYS A 960 55.94 97.29 -59.29
CA LYS A 960 55.02 96.16 -59.44
C LYS A 960 55.63 95.04 -60.30
N LEU A 961 56.50 95.38 -61.25
CA LEU A 961 57.22 94.41 -62.07
C LEU A 961 58.27 93.65 -61.24
N THR A 962 59.06 94.35 -60.42
CA THR A 962 60.08 93.72 -59.56
C THR A 962 59.45 92.80 -58.53
N THR A 963 58.44 93.28 -57.78
CA THR A 963 57.73 92.48 -56.76
C THR A 963 56.88 91.34 -57.33
N MET A 964 56.57 91.37 -58.64
CA MET A 964 56.01 90.21 -59.35
C MET A 964 57.12 89.20 -59.70
N ASN A 965 58.26 89.68 -60.23
CA ASN A 965 59.37 88.82 -60.66
C ASN A 965 59.99 88.04 -59.48
N GLU A 966 60.11 88.66 -58.30
CA GLU A 966 60.52 87.98 -57.06
C GLU A 966 59.58 86.83 -56.68
N LYS A 967 58.25 87.04 -56.81
CA LYS A 967 57.24 86.01 -56.51
C LYS A 967 57.31 84.84 -57.50
N THR A 968 57.56 85.11 -58.78
CA THR A 968 57.82 84.09 -59.80
C THR A 968 59.07 83.28 -59.44
N SER A 969 60.20 83.94 -59.16
CA SER A 969 61.45 83.27 -58.75
C SER A 969 61.25 82.39 -57.50
N VAL A 970 60.54 82.87 -56.48
CA VAL A 970 60.22 82.07 -55.28
C VAL A 970 59.27 80.89 -55.57
N ALA A 971 58.40 81.01 -56.58
CA ALA A 971 57.56 79.90 -57.03
C ALA A 971 58.37 78.85 -57.80
N ASP A 972 59.24 79.27 -58.72
CA ASP A 972 60.06 78.39 -59.56
C ASP A 972 61.05 77.58 -58.73
N ASN A 973 61.74 78.21 -57.78
CA ASN A 973 62.60 77.50 -56.81
C ASN A 973 61.82 76.42 -56.02
N LYS A 974 60.55 76.68 -55.67
CA LYS A 974 59.67 75.71 -54.99
C LYS A 974 59.13 74.62 -55.92
N TRP A 975 59.10 74.84 -57.24
CA TRP A 975 58.79 73.81 -58.22
C TRP A 975 60.01 72.92 -58.48
N GLU A 976 61.18 73.51 -58.66
CA GLU A 976 62.42 72.79 -58.94
C GLU A 976 62.78 71.80 -57.80
N VAL A 977 62.64 72.20 -56.53
CA VAL A 977 62.82 71.29 -55.38
C VAL A 977 61.83 70.12 -55.42
N ARG A 978 60.56 70.35 -55.78
CA ARG A 978 59.56 69.28 -55.92
C ARG A 978 59.84 68.36 -57.11
N VAL A 979 60.33 68.88 -58.23
CA VAL A 979 60.75 68.08 -59.38
C VAL A 979 61.89 67.13 -58.98
N ARG A 980 62.96 67.64 -58.36
CA ARG A 980 64.06 66.80 -57.87
C ARG A 980 63.61 65.73 -56.87
N GLU A 981 62.62 66.04 -56.03
CA GLU A 981 62.05 65.04 -55.10
C GLU A 981 61.27 63.94 -55.86
N TYR A 982 60.47 64.29 -56.86
CA TYR A 982 59.78 63.31 -57.69
C TYR A 982 60.74 62.46 -58.52
N GLU A 983 61.81 63.03 -59.07
CA GLU A 983 62.87 62.30 -59.76
C GLU A 983 63.57 61.29 -58.84
N ALA A 984 63.90 61.69 -57.61
CA ALA A 984 64.49 60.80 -56.60
C ALA A 984 63.54 59.66 -56.20
N ARG A 985 62.24 59.96 -56.03
CA ARG A 985 61.20 58.95 -55.74
C ARG A 985 61.02 57.98 -56.92
N LEU A 986 60.99 58.48 -58.15
CA LEU A 986 60.87 57.67 -59.37
C LEU A 986 62.06 56.71 -59.53
N LYS A 987 63.29 57.22 -59.41
CA LYS A 987 64.52 56.42 -59.48
C LYS A 987 64.54 55.30 -58.43
N LYS A 988 64.13 55.59 -57.19
CA LYS A 988 64.04 54.60 -56.11
C LYS A 988 62.99 53.50 -56.42
N ALA A 989 61.89 53.85 -57.09
CA ALA A 989 60.89 52.88 -57.55
C ALA A 989 61.42 52.00 -58.69
N GLU A 990 62.10 52.58 -59.68
CA GLU A 990 62.75 51.80 -60.75
C GLU A 990 63.79 50.80 -60.21
N GLU A 991 64.61 51.21 -59.25
CA GLU A 991 65.60 50.35 -58.60
C GLU A 991 64.95 49.22 -57.79
N ALA A 992 63.75 49.43 -57.25
CA ALA A 992 62.96 48.38 -56.61
C ALA A 992 62.44 47.36 -57.65
N VAL A 993 61.83 47.83 -58.74
CA VAL A 993 61.33 46.96 -59.83
C VAL A 993 62.47 46.19 -60.52
N LYS A 994 63.66 46.79 -60.65
CA LYS A 994 64.86 46.10 -61.17
C LYS A 994 65.30 44.94 -60.25
N ARG A 995 65.32 45.14 -58.92
CA ARG A 995 65.61 44.07 -57.95
C ARG A 995 64.53 42.99 -57.93
N GLU A 996 63.26 43.36 -57.97
CA GLU A 996 62.15 42.39 -58.00
C GLU A 996 62.18 41.54 -59.26
N ARG A 997 62.39 42.14 -60.44
CA ARG A 997 62.56 41.41 -61.71
C ARG A 997 63.77 40.45 -61.69
N GLN A 998 64.85 40.81 -60.99
CA GLN A 998 66.01 39.93 -60.84
C GLN A 998 65.68 38.73 -59.93
N GLY A 999 65.14 38.98 -58.73
CA GLY A 999 64.70 37.90 -57.82
C GLY A 999 63.52 37.06 -58.34
N ALA A 1000 62.79 37.53 -59.36
CA ALA A 1000 61.83 36.73 -60.11
C ALA A 1000 62.53 35.80 -61.12
N LYS A 1001 63.53 36.28 -61.86
CA LYS A 1001 64.34 35.44 -62.78
C LYS A 1001 65.08 34.34 -62.03
N GLU A 1002 65.64 34.63 -60.87
CA GLU A 1002 66.38 33.68 -60.04
C GLU A 1002 65.46 32.52 -59.59
N ARG A 1003 64.26 32.84 -59.07
CA ARG A 1003 63.24 31.81 -58.75
C ARG A 1003 62.76 31.00 -59.96
N VAL A 1004 62.62 31.62 -61.13
CA VAL A 1004 62.28 30.88 -62.37
C VAL A 1004 63.41 29.92 -62.75
N TYR A 1005 64.67 30.35 -62.64
CA TYR A 1005 65.84 29.51 -62.92
C TYR A 1005 65.98 28.34 -61.93
N GLU A 1006 65.70 28.57 -60.64
CA GLU A 1006 65.62 27.52 -59.63
C GLU A 1006 64.52 26.49 -59.93
N LEU A 1007 63.32 26.95 -60.28
CA LEU A 1007 62.20 26.09 -60.67
C LEU A 1007 62.47 25.30 -61.96
N GLU A 1008 63.13 25.92 -62.95
CA GLU A 1008 63.61 25.21 -64.15
C GLU A 1008 64.64 24.12 -63.81
N LEU A 1009 65.55 24.40 -62.87
CA LEU A 1009 66.55 23.43 -62.43
C LEU A 1009 65.90 22.26 -61.66
N GLN A 1010 64.90 22.56 -60.83
CA GLN A 1010 64.07 21.55 -60.14
C GLN A 1010 63.27 20.70 -61.14
N MET A 1011 62.61 21.30 -62.13
CA MET A 1011 61.95 20.56 -63.23
C MET A 1011 62.94 19.65 -63.96
N LYS A 1012 64.13 20.15 -64.33
CA LYS A 1012 65.20 19.35 -64.98
C LYS A 1012 65.79 18.27 -64.06
N SER A 1013 65.56 18.34 -62.74
CA SER A 1013 65.91 17.28 -61.78
C SER A 1013 64.80 16.22 -61.71
N LEU A 1014 63.56 16.65 -61.50
CA LEU A 1014 62.37 15.79 -61.47
C LEU A 1014 62.17 15.03 -62.78
N GLN A 1015 62.42 15.66 -63.93
CA GLN A 1015 62.32 15.02 -65.24
C GLN A 1015 63.38 13.93 -65.42
N ARG A 1016 64.61 14.11 -64.89
CA ARG A 1016 65.62 13.04 -64.88
C ARG A 1016 65.25 11.90 -63.94
N GLN A 1017 64.57 12.19 -62.83
CA GLN A 1017 64.03 11.15 -61.94
C GLN A 1017 62.90 10.37 -62.65
N LEU A 1018 62.00 11.07 -63.34
CA LEU A 1018 60.97 10.47 -64.19
C LEU A 1018 61.57 9.60 -65.30
N ASP A 1019 62.62 10.05 -65.99
CA ASP A 1019 63.32 9.26 -67.01
C ASP A 1019 64.00 8.01 -66.44
N LEU A 1020 64.49 8.07 -65.18
CA LEU A 1020 65.07 6.92 -64.49
C LEU A 1020 63.99 5.93 -64.03
N GLU A 1021 62.85 6.40 -63.53
CA GLU A 1021 61.70 5.53 -63.20
C GLU A 1021 61.06 4.95 -64.46
N ASN A 1022 60.96 5.70 -65.56
CA ASN A 1022 60.49 5.17 -66.84
C ASN A 1022 61.43 4.07 -67.37
N ARG A 1023 62.75 4.19 -67.17
CA ARG A 1023 63.73 3.12 -67.48
C ARG A 1023 63.66 1.94 -66.50
N ARG A 1024 63.27 2.15 -65.24
CA ARG A 1024 62.95 1.07 -64.29
C ARG A 1024 61.69 0.33 -64.72
N ASN A 1025 60.63 1.05 -65.06
CA ASN A 1025 59.38 0.50 -65.56
C ASN A 1025 59.56 -0.21 -66.91
N GLN A 1026 60.37 0.31 -67.83
CA GLN A 1026 60.72 -0.43 -69.06
C GLN A 1026 61.42 -1.74 -68.75
N LYS A 1027 62.40 -1.76 -67.84
CA LYS A 1027 63.07 -3.01 -67.42
C LYS A 1027 62.15 -3.96 -66.67
N LEU A 1028 61.22 -3.46 -65.87
CA LEU A 1028 60.19 -4.28 -65.22
C LEU A 1028 59.23 -4.87 -66.27
N ASN A 1029 58.83 -4.09 -67.28
CA ASN A 1029 58.01 -4.57 -68.39
C ASN A 1029 58.75 -5.64 -69.21
N GLU A 1030 60.01 -5.40 -69.59
CA GLU A 1030 60.90 -6.37 -70.24
C GLU A 1030 61.00 -7.69 -69.43
N ILE A 1031 61.08 -7.59 -68.10
CA ILE A 1031 61.08 -8.75 -67.19
C ILE A 1031 59.72 -9.45 -67.14
N THR A 1032 58.59 -8.74 -67.11
CA THR A 1032 57.25 -9.36 -67.13
C THR A 1032 56.92 -10.00 -68.48
N GLU A 1033 57.37 -9.40 -69.59
CA GLU A 1033 57.27 -9.98 -70.93
C GLU A 1033 58.15 -11.25 -71.04
N ALA A 1034 59.38 -11.21 -70.53
CA ALA A 1034 60.27 -12.37 -70.48
C ALA A 1034 59.74 -13.51 -69.58
N HIS A 1035 58.91 -13.19 -68.58
CA HIS A 1035 58.22 -14.18 -67.75
C HIS A 1035 56.82 -14.60 -68.27
N GLY A 1036 56.40 -14.12 -69.44
CA GLY A 1036 55.24 -14.64 -70.17
C GLY A 1036 53.88 -14.41 -69.50
N LEU A 1037 53.76 -13.40 -68.63
CA LEU A 1037 52.51 -13.10 -67.94
C LEU A 1037 51.67 -12.08 -68.71
N ILE A 1038 50.52 -12.57 -69.21
CA ILE A 1038 49.38 -11.85 -69.81
C ILE A 1038 49.47 -11.64 -71.35
N ASN A 1039 48.36 -11.98 -72.00
CA ASN A 1039 48.17 -11.92 -73.45
C ASN A 1039 48.00 -10.50 -73.98
N ASN A 1040 48.47 -10.28 -75.21
CA ASN A 1040 48.01 -9.21 -76.10
C ASN A 1040 46.48 -9.36 -76.35
N LYS A 1041 45.71 -8.31 -76.68
CA LYS A 1041 46.09 -7.19 -77.57
C LYS A 1041 45.24 -5.93 -77.33
N PRO A 1042 45.80 -4.70 -77.45
CA PRO A 1042 45.07 -3.44 -77.26
C PRO A 1042 44.73 -2.70 -78.57
N THR A 1043 43.81 -1.73 -78.47
CA THR A 1043 43.64 -0.59 -79.38
C THR A 1043 43.41 0.68 -78.54
N SER A 1044 44.37 1.60 -78.40
CA SER A 1044 44.57 2.79 -79.27
C SER A 1044 43.27 3.58 -79.53
N SER A 1045 43.13 4.87 -79.17
CA SER A 1045 44.13 5.88 -78.78
C SER A 1045 43.53 7.01 -77.90
N PRO A 1046 44.29 7.61 -76.96
CA PRO A 1046 43.92 8.87 -76.31
C PRO A 1046 44.27 10.09 -77.18
N GLY A 1047 43.69 11.28 -76.93
CA GLY A 1047 43.93 12.44 -77.80
C GLY A 1047 43.51 13.86 -77.36
N ARG A 1048 42.73 14.07 -76.29
CA ARG A 1048 42.52 15.39 -75.66
C ARG A 1048 41.95 15.27 -74.25
#